data_AF-A0A960IM76-F1
#
_entry.id   AF-A0A960IM76-F1
#
_cell.length_a   1.000
_cell.length_b   1.000
_cell.length_c   1.000
_cell.angle_alpha   90.00
_cell.angle_beta   90.00
_cell.angle_gamma   90.00
#
_symmetry.space_group_name_H-M   'P 1'
#
loop_
_entity.id
_entity.type
_entity.pdbx_description
1 polymer ?
#
loop_
_entity_poly.entity_id
_entity_poly.type
_entity_poly.pdbx_seq_one_letter_code
_entity_poly.pdbx_strand_id
1 'polypeptide(L)'
;MNASEPGGPVHAPDRGGARGFRRIWSAEILTPIALVVVVVLAGVAWARSAAERRALDLASFDFAWELLRDRHYDPALGGVDWQAARDELRPRMAATRSRGEAREVLRTLISRLGQSHVAVFPGEALDVGTYAREAGGPGLDLVLVDGHALVRRVDEGGPAAAAGVRPGWELLAVDAEEVATLLAALDAELPPGSSHRLHLADAVARRLRGPIGRTRSLRLLDGEGEPVERTLVLAEPPAHLAQVGNLPAGYVRMEVERLPGDVGYVALDAFIEPAYAMRRFNEAMEAFLGARGLVLDLRGNGGGMSEMVLGMLAWLTPEPVRIGRMVTRDGSTPIVVRPRARSYAGPVAVLIDERCLSGAELFAQGARDLPDVRLFGTATAGGVQGGLIERLPNGDALMYPYSDVRTAAGESLEGVGVAPDVELAPTRAQLLAGEDPVLAAALDWIATRPVPDGPAPRRPRPPLPGQDATAARVPAEIEPRAAEVLDRHVEATGGRAAYEAIASRVVHGRLRLGGSEGLAIEKLRTLYQARPDRALLVDRSDYLGESRVGMAGDVVWESSLFFDTRPLEGVPRELALRTLRLDAAVRWRDDLRRAEYRGLDTVDARAAHHVHLETRAGCSEERWYDLETGRLTRATARPPETLGDVRADLRFSDYRRTGGILLPHRVETTTMGQRSEWIVDRVETDVLLADDLFRLPEAPSAAPPAAFAATADPATGAPH
;
A
#
# COMPACT_ATOMS: atom_id res chain seq x y z
N MET A 1 -78.74 -16.92 -14.28
CA MET A 1 -79.48 -17.41 -13.11
C MET A 1 -79.87 -16.19 -12.29
N ASN A 2 -81.18 -15.94 -12.23
CA ASN A 2 -82.03 -15.18 -11.28
C ASN A 2 -81.36 -14.22 -10.27
N ALA A 3 -81.90 -13.04 -9.95
CA ALA A 3 -83.20 -12.43 -10.25
C ALA A 3 -83.14 -10.92 -9.99
N SER A 4 -84.00 -10.19 -10.72
CA SER A 4 -84.44 -8.82 -10.47
C SER A 4 -85.29 -8.70 -9.19
N GLU A 5 -85.29 -7.52 -8.55
CA GLU A 5 -86.52 -6.74 -8.37
C GLU A 5 -86.26 -5.24 -8.00
N PRO A 6 -87.17 -4.31 -8.34
CA PRO A 6 -86.93 -2.86 -8.38
C PRO A 6 -87.86 -2.04 -7.45
N GLY A 7 -87.66 -0.71 -7.38
CA GLY A 7 -88.73 0.22 -6.97
C GLY A 7 -88.28 1.61 -6.50
N GLY A 8 -88.83 2.65 -7.14
CA GLY A 8 -89.03 3.97 -6.50
C GLY A 8 -88.44 5.20 -7.23
N PRO A 9 -89.25 6.06 -7.89
CA PRO A 9 -88.77 7.21 -8.67
C PRO A 9 -89.21 8.60 -8.11
N VAL A 10 -88.78 9.68 -8.80
CA VAL A 10 -89.54 10.91 -9.16
C VAL A 10 -89.10 12.31 -8.63
N HIS A 11 -88.77 13.19 -9.61
CA HIS A 11 -88.85 14.68 -9.80
C HIS A 11 -88.07 15.68 -8.90
N ALA A 12 -87.14 16.53 -9.40
CA ALA A 12 -87.15 17.70 -10.37
C ALA A 12 -87.48 19.06 -9.70
N PRO A 13 -87.28 20.28 -10.27
CA PRO A 13 -86.50 20.82 -11.42
C PRO A 13 -85.60 22.06 -11.06
N ASP A 14 -84.55 22.43 -11.81
CA ASP A 14 -84.39 23.40 -12.93
C ASP A 14 -84.24 24.93 -12.61
N ARG A 15 -83.25 25.54 -13.30
CA ARG A 15 -82.97 26.96 -13.67
C ARG A 15 -82.39 28.00 -12.68
N GLY A 16 -81.11 28.34 -12.94
CA GLY A 16 -80.77 29.58 -13.66
C GLY A 16 -80.10 30.72 -12.86
N GLY A 17 -78.92 31.19 -13.31
CA GLY A 17 -78.48 32.56 -13.04
C GLY A 17 -76.97 32.85 -13.02
N ALA A 18 -76.54 33.73 -13.93
CA ALA A 18 -75.40 34.66 -13.85
C ALA A 18 -73.98 34.19 -14.24
N ARG A 19 -73.61 34.63 -15.45
CA ARG A 19 -72.28 34.77 -16.03
C ARG A 19 -71.44 35.83 -15.29
N GLY A 20 -70.11 35.63 -15.29
CA GLY A 20 -69.16 36.74 -15.39
C GLY A 20 -67.99 36.71 -14.41
N PHE A 21 -66.91 35.97 -14.73
CA PHE A 21 -65.49 36.32 -14.47
C PHE A 21 -64.58 35.20 -15.03
N ARG A 22 -64.46 35.10 -16.36
CA ARG A 22 -63.36 34.34 -17.00
C ARG A 22 -62.26 35.34 -17.38
N ARG A 23 -61.31 35.58 -16.46
CA ARG A 23 -60.08 36.34 -16.73
C ARG A 23 -58.95 35.37 -17.15
N ILE A 24 -58.57 35.48 -18.42
CA ILE A 24 -57.19 35.49 -18.96
C ILE A 24 -56.22 34.45 -18.36
N TRP A 25 -56.28 33.21 -18.84
CA TRP A 25 -55.13 32.29 -18.84
C TRP A 25 -55.22 31.42 -20.10
N SER A 26 -54.77 31.94 -21.24
CA SER A 26 -54.60 31.14 -22.46
C SER A 26 -53.31 30.30 -22.34
N ALA A 27 -53.27 29.14 -23.02
CA ALA A 27 -52.12 28.25 -23.06
C ALA A 27 -50.81 28.93 -23.54
N GLU A 28 -50.90 30.09 -24.20
CA GLU A 28 -49.77 30.91 -24.64
C GLU A 28 -49.04 31.66 -23.50
N ILE A 29 -49.68 31.88 -22.34
CA ILE A 29 -49.06 32.56 -21.17
C ILE A 29 -48.52 31.54 -20.15
N LEU A 30 -49.16 30.38 -20.02
CA LEU A 30 -48.78 29.35 -19.04
C LEU A 30 -47.49 28.60 -19.44
N THR A 31 -47.26 28.41 -20.74
CA THR A 31 -46.07 27.72 -21.27
C THR A 31 -44.75 28.49 -21.00
N PRO A 32 -44.64 29.80 -21.28
CA PRO A 32 -43.43 30.56 -20.94
C PRO A 32 -43.22 30.72 -19.43
N ILE A 33 -44.29 30.80 -18.61
CA ILE A 33 -44.17 30.85 -17.14
C ILE A 33 -43.66 29.51 -16.59
N ALA A 34 -44.17 28.38 -17.07
CA ALA A 34 -43.67 27.05 -16.68
C ALA A 34 -42.20 26.85 -17.10
N LEU A 35 -41.80 27.33 -18.28
CA LEU A 35 -40.41 27.29 -18.73
C LEU A 35 -39.51 28.17 -17.86
N VAL A 36 -39.94 29.38 -17.50
CA VAL A 36 -39.22 30.27 -16.58
C VAL A 36 -39.09 29.64 -15.19
N VAL A 37 -40.15 29.01 -14.67
CA VAL A 37 -40.09 28.31 -13.37
C VAL A 37 -39.13 27.12 -13.42
N VAL A 38 -39.13 26.31 -14.49
CA VAL A 38 -38.17 25.20 -14.66
C VAL A 38 -36.74 25.72 -14.79
N VAL A 39 -36.50 26.80 -15.55
CA VAL A 39 -35.17 27.42 -15.68
C VAL A 39 -34.70 28.02 -14.35
N VAL A 40 -35.59 28.65 -13.59
CA VAL A 40 -35.27 29.20 -12.25
C VAL A 40 -35.00 28.07 -11.26
N LEU A 41 -35.83 27.02 -11.22
CA LEU A 41 -35.61 25.86 -10.34
C LEU A 41 -34.32 25.11 -10.70
N ALA A 42 -34.03 24.93 -12.00
CA ALA A 42 -32.78 24.37 -12.48
C ALA A 42 -31.58 25.27 -12.13
N GLY A 43 -31.73 26.59 -12.24
CA GLY A 43 -30.71 27.57 -11.83
C GLY A 43 -30.44 27.57 -10.32
N VAL A 44 -31.48 27.46 -9.50
CA VAL A 44 -31.38 27.34 -8.03
C VAL A 44 -30.76 26.00 -7.63
N ALA A 45 -31.17 24.90 -8.25
CA ALA A 45 -30.57 23.58 -8.02
C ALA A 45 -29.10 23.55 -8.47
N TRP A 46 -28.77 24.15 -9.61
CA TRP A 46 -27.40 24.30 -10.09
C TRP A 46 -26.56 25.17 -9.15
N ALA A 47 -27.06 26.35 -8.74
CA ALA A 47 -26.37 27.24 -7.82
C ALA A 47 -26.15 26.59 -6.44
N ARG A 48 -27.15 25.85 -5.94
CA ARG A 48 -27.04 25.05 -4.71
C ARG A 48 -25.97 23.97 -4.86
N SER A 49 -26.00 23.20 -5.94
CA SER A 49 -24.97 22.18 -6.22
C SER A 49 -23.57 22.79 -6.37
N ALA A 50 -23.46 24.01 -6.92
CA ALA A 50 -22.19 24.71 -7.09
C ALA A 50 -21.65 25.26 -5.77
N ALA A 51 -22.52 25.75 -4.89
CA ALA A 51 -22.16 26.19 -3.55
C ALA A 51 -21.75 25.01 -2.66
N GLU A 52 -22.48 23.89 -2.72
CA GLU A 52 -22.13 22.65 -2.02
C GLU A 52 -20.78 22.09 -2.48
N ARG A 53 -20.53 22.03 -3.80
CA ARG A 53 -19.21 21.64 -4.33
C ARG A 53 -18.09 22.54 -3.82
N ARG A 54 -18.23 23.87 -3.93
CA ARG A 54 -17.23 24.83 -3.44
C ARG A 54 -16.96 24.67 -1.95
N ALA A 55 -17.99 24.38 -1.15
CA ALA A 55 -17.81 24.13 0.28
C ALA A 55 -16.98 22.86 0.54
N LEU A 56 -17.23 21.78 -0.22
CA LEU A 56 -16.43 20.55 -0.14
C LEU A 56 -14.99 20.74 -0.63
N ASP A 57 -14.79 21.49 -1.70
CA ASP A 57 -13.45 21.82 -2.23
C ASP A 57 -12.64 22.65 -1.22
N LEU A 58 -13.28 23.64 -0.58
CA LEU A 58 -12.66 24.44 0.49
C LEU A 58 -12.35 23.60 1.73
N ALA A 59 -13.27 22.72 2.14
CA ALA A 59 -13.03 21.77 3.23
C ALA A 59 -11.88 20.80 2.90
N SER A 60 -11.75 20.41 1.63
CA SER A 60 -10.66 19.54 1.15
C SER A 60 -9.32 20.25 1.17
N PHE A 61 -9.29 21.53 0.80
CA PHE A 61 -8.10 22.37 0.95
C PHE A 61 -7.67 22.49 2.42
N ASP A 62 -8.61 22.84 3.31
CA ASP A 62 -8.32 22.98 4.73
C ASP A 62 -7.83 21.65 5.33
N PHE A 63 -8.50 20.54 4.99
CA PHE A 63 -8.09 19.20 5.42
C PHE A 63 -6.68 18.85 4.92
N ALA A 64 -6.38 19.03 3.63
CA ALA A 64 -5.07 18.76 3.05
C ALA A 64 -3.97 19.57 3.74
N TRP A 65 -4.23 20.85 3.98
CA TRP A 65 -3.30 21.75 4.66
C TRP A 65 -3.01 21.32 6.10
N GLU A 66 -4.05 20.99 6.87
CA GLU A 66 -3.93 20.53 8.26
C GLU A 66 -3.24 19.17 8.34
N LEU A 67 -3.61 18.24 7.45
CA LEU A 67 -3.02 16.91 7.36
C LEU A 67 -1.51 16.98 7.17
N LEU A 68 -1.04 17.76 6.18
CA LEU A 68 0.39 17.92 5.92
C LEU A 68 1.11 18.57 7.11
N ARG A 69 0.56 19.66 7.68
CA ARG A 69 1.11 20.32 8.87
C ARG A 69 1.33 19.32 10.03
N ASP A 70 0.36 18.45 10.25
CA ASP A 70 0.32 17.58 11.43
C ASP A 70 1.01 16.23 11.22
N ARG A 71 1.01 15.71 9.98
CA ARG A 71 1.41 14.32 9.68
C ARG A 71 2.63 14.18 8.79
N HIS A 72 3.10 15.24 8.16
CA HIS A 72 4.36 15.20 7.43
C HIS A 72 5.51 14.78 8.36
N TYR A 73 6.43 13.96 7.83
CA TYR A 73 7.53 13.38 8.62
C TYR A 73 8.46 14.46 9.18
N ASP A 74 8.72 15.51 8.41
CA ASP A 74 9.44 16.70 8.85
C ASP A 74 8.45 17.77 9.35
N PRO A 75 8.44 18.11 10.65
CA PRO A 75 7.59 19.16 11.20
C PRO A 75 7.85 20.55 10.62
N ALA A 76 9.04 20.79 10.06
CA ALA A 76 9.39 22.04 9.41
C ALA A 76 8.95 22.11 7.94
N LEU A 77 8.40 21.02 7.39
CA LEU A 77 7.92 20.93 5.99
C LEU A 77 9.00 21.37 4.98
N GLY A 78 10.26 20.97 5.19
CA GLY A 78 11.38 21.39 4.34
C GLY A 78 11.71 22.88 4.44
N GLY A 79 11.23 23.59 5.46
CA GLY A 79 11.40 25.03 5.64
C GLY A 79 10.37 25.90 4.91
N VAL A 80 9.33 25.29 4.33
CA VAL A 80 8.25 26.04 3.66
C VAL A 80 7.42 26.80 4.68
N ASP A 81 7.14 28.09 4.43
CA ASP A 81 6.16 28.85 5.20
C ASP A 81 4.74 28.36 4.85
N TRP A 82 4.32 27.33 5.59
CA TRP A 82 3.06 26.65 5.32
C TRP A 82 1.84 27.52 5.61
N GLN A 83 1.93 28.44 6.57
CA GLN A 83 0.84 29.36 6.86
C GLN A 83 0.67 30.37 5.72
N ALA A 84 1.78 30.94 5.21
CA ALA A 84 1.72 31.82 4.05
C ALA A 84 1.12 31.12 2.81
N ALA A 85 1.44 29.84 2.59
CA ALA A 85 0.81 29.05 1.51
C ALA A 85 -0.71 28.93 1.68
N ARG A 86 -1.20 28.78 2.92
CA ARG A 86 -2.65 28.79 3.23
C ARG A 86 -3.27 30.14 2.89
N ASP A 87 -2.65 31.22 3.39
CA ASP A 87 -3.17 32.57 3.29
C ASP A 87 -3.27 33.02 1.81
N GLU A 88 -2.33 32.56 0.96
CA GLU A 88 -2.34 32.79 -0.49
C GLU A 88 -3.39 31.93 -1.22
N LEU A 89 -3.40 30.61 -0.98
CA LEU A 89 -4.11 29.65 -1.84
C LEU A 89 -5.55 29.40 -1.41
N ARG A 90 -5.88 29.57 -0.13
CA ARG A 90 -7.25 29.35 0.37
C ARG A 90 -8.28 30.30 -0.26
N PRO A 91 -8.00 31.62 -0.43
CA PRO A 91 -8.90 32.51 -1.16
C PRO A 91 -9.07 32.12 -2.64
N ARG A 92 -8.00 31.62 -3.28
CA ARG A 92 -8.06 31.10 -4.65
C ARG A 92 -8.96 29.87 -4.74
N MET A 93 -8.87 28.96 -3.78
CA MET A 93 -9.78 27.80 -3.68
C MET A 93 -11.25 28.25 -3.60
N ALA A 94 -11.56 29.23 -2.77
CA ALA A 94 -12.92 29.75 -2.61
C ALA A 94 -13.50 30.40 -3.88
N ALA A 95 -12.62 30.86 -4.79
CA ALA A 95 -13.00 31.49 -6.05
C ALA A 95 -13.15 30.51 -7.23
N THR A 96 -12.83 29.22 -7.04
CA THR A 96 -12.86 28.21 -8.11
C THR A 96 -14.28 27.96 -8.62
N ARG A 97 -14.37 27.62 -9.91
CA ARG A 97 -15.62 27.40 -10.65
C ARG A 97 -15.80 25.96 -11.10
N SER A 98 -14.73 25.17 -11.09
CA SER A 98 -14.72 23.78 -11.55
C SER A 98 -13.84 22.90 -10.67
N ARG A 99 -14.07 21.59 -10.71
CA ARG A 99 -13.20 20.59 -10.06
C ARG A 99 -11.76 20.66 -10.56
N GLY A 100 -11.59 20.97 -11.85
CA GLY A 100 -10.27 21.15 -12.45
C GLY A 100 -9.50 22.29 -11.78
N GLU A 101 -10.11 23.47 -11.66
CA GLU A 101 -9.51 24.62 -10.97
C GLU A 101 -9.21 24.31 -9.49
N ALA A 102 -10.11 23.62 -8.79
CA ALA A 102 -9.88 23.19 -7.41
C ALA A 102 -8.67 22.25 -7.29
N ARG A 103 -8.58 21.23 -8.17
CA ARG A 103 -7.43 20.31 -8.21
C ARG A 103 -6.13 21.05 -8.51
N GLU A 104 -6.12 22.05 -9.39
CA GLU A 104 -4.94 22.88 -9.63
C GLU A 104 -4.50 23.66 -8.39
N VAL A 105 -5.44 24.20 -7.61
CA VAL A 105 -5.11 24.88 -6.35
C VAL A 105 -4.51 23.89 -5.34
N LEU A 106 -5.06 22.69 -5.21
CA LEU A 106 -4.49 21.64 -4.35
C LEU A 106 -3.09 21.20 -4.82
N ARG A 107 -2.90 20.99 -6.13
CA ARG A 107 -1.58 20.68 -6.72
C ARG A 107 -0.57 21.79 -6.45
N THR A 108 -0.99 23.04 -6.55
CA THR A 108 -0.16 24.22 -6.23
C THR A 108 0.22 24.26 -4.75
N LEU A 109 -0.67 23.83 -3.85
CA LEU A 109 -0.37 23.76 -2.42
C LEU A 109 0.72 22.72 -2.15
N ILE A 110 0.54 21.49 -2.65
CA ILE A 110 1.46 20.39 -2.35
C ILE A 110 2.79 20.50 -3.09
N SER A 111 2.83 21.14 -4.27
CA SER A 111 4.08 21.37 -5.00
C SER A 111 5.04 22.30 -4.27
N ARG A 112 4.57 23.11 -3.31
CA ARG A 112 5.43 23.95 -2.47
C ARG A 112 6.45 23.15 -1.66
N LEU A 113 6.16 21.87 -1.39
CA LEU A 113 7.06 20.99 -0.64
C LEU A 113 8.31 20.60 -1.44
N GLY A 114 8.24 20.60 -2.78
CA GLY A 114 9.37 20.21 -3.63
C GLY A 114 9.83 18.76 -3.41
N GLN A 115 8.92 17.88 -3.03
CA GLN A 115 9.17 16.48 -2.68
C GLN A 115 8.32 15.54 -3.55
N SER A 116 8.71 14.28 -3.66
CA SER A 116 7.91 13.21 -4.26
C SER A 116 6.76 12.78 -3.33
N HIS A 117 6.00 11.75 -3.73
CA HIS A 117 4.89 11.20 -2.93
C HIS A 117 3.83 12.23 -2.52
N VAL A 118 3.72 13.31 -3.30
CA VAL A 118 2.65 14.31 -3.23
C VAL A 118 1.84 14.27 -4.52
N ALA A 119 0.56 13.91 -4.42
CA ALA A 119 -0.31 13.81 -5.59
C ALA A 119 -1.77 14.06 -5.22
N VAL A 120 -2.52 14.64 -6.16
CA VAL A 120 -3.99 14.71 -6.07
C VAL A 120 -4.57 13.79 -7.13
N PHE A 121 -5.24 12.75 -6.67
CA PHE A 121 -5.94 11.79 -7.52
C PHE A 121 -7.41 12.18 -7.67
N PRO A 122 -7.93 12.28 -8.90
CA PRO A 122 -9.36 12.41 -9.13
C PRO A 122 -10.11 11.26 -8.46
N GLY A 123 -11.22 11.55 -7.77
CA GLY A 123 -12.04 10.53 -7.14
C GLY A 123 -12.52 9.45 -8.11
N GLU A 124 -12.68 9.80 -9.39
CA GLU A 124 -13.05 8.88 -10.47
C GLU A 124 -11.97 7.83 -10.76
N ALA A 125 -10.69 8.14 -10.51
CA ALA A 125 -9.57 7.21 -10.69
C ALA A 125 -9.49 6.14 -9.58
N LEU A 126 -10.25 6.34 -8.49
CA LEU A 126 -10.33 5.41 -7.36
C LEU A 126 -11.44 4.37 -7.57
N ASP A 127 -12.22 4.44 -8.65
CA ASP A 127 -13.21 3.43 -8.99
C ASP A 127 -12.58 2.37 -9.90
N VAL A 128 -12.43 1.13 -9.41
CA VAL A 128 -11.81 0.02 -10.16
C VAL A 128 -12.52 -0.22 -11.49
N GLY A 129 -13.85 -0.18 -11.50
CA GLY A 129 -14.63 -0.41 -12.71
C GLY A 129 -14.38 0.66 -13.77
N THR A 130 -14.29 1.92 -13.37
CA THR A 130 -13.95 3.04 -14.25
C THR A 130 -12.53 2.94 -14.74
N TYR A 131 -11.56 2.71 -13.84
CA TYR A 131 -10.17 2.51 -14.24
C TYR A 131 -10.01 1.37 -15.23
N ALA A 132 -10.59 0.20 -14.96
CA ALA A 132 -10.52 -0.97 -15.84
C ALA A 132 -10.99 -0.65 -17.27
N ARG A 133 -12.08 0.13 -17.39
CA ARG A 133 -12.60 0.58 -18.70
C ARG A 133 -11.72 1.62 -19.38
N GLU A 134 -11.05 2.48 -18.62
CA GLU A 134 -10.27 3.63 -19.11
C GLU A 134 -8.77 3.31 -19.30
N ALA A 135 -8.30 2.16 -18.81
CA ALA A 135 -6.89 1.78 -18.79
C ALA A 135 -6.46 0.92 -19.98
N GLY A 136 -7.19 0.99 -21.09
CA GLY A 136 -6.83 0.35 -22.35
C GLY A 136 -5.46 0.84 -22.85
N GLY A 137 -4.64 -0.10 -23.32
CA GLY A 137 -3.29 0.15 -23.78
C GLY A 137 -3.05 -0.31 -25.22
N PRO A 138 -1.99 0.20 -25.86
CA PRO A 138 -1.62 -0.17 -27.23
C PRO A 138 -0.90 -1.52 -27.32
N GLY A 139 -0.50 -2.12 -26.19
CA GLY A 139 0.31 -3.34 -26.18
C GLY A 139 1.77 -3.11 -26.59
N LEU A 140 2.37 -1.98 -26.17
CA LEU A 140 3.79 -1.67 -26.37
C LEU A 140 4.34 -0.90 -25.18
N ASP A 141 5.65 -1.00 -24.96
CA ASP A 141 6.40 -0.19 -24.00
C ASP A 141 7.39 0.71 -24.74
N LEU A 142 7.55 1.93 -24.24
CA LEU A 142 8.50 2.92 -24.78
C LEU A 142 9.71 3.09 -23.84
N VAL A 143 10.79 3.58 -24.42
CA VAL A 143 11.96 4.14 -23.72
C VAL A 143 12.27 5.50 -24.33
N LEU A 144 12.60 6.49 -23.48
CA LEU A 144 13.09 7.79 -23.96
C LEU A 144 14.62 7.78 -24.06
N VAL A 145 15.14 8.04 -25.26
CA VAL A 145 16.58 8.06 -25.53
C VAL A 145 16.88 9.33 -26.32
N ASP A 146 17.69 10.22 -25.77
CA ASP A 146 18.10 11.49 -26.40
C ASP A 146 16.92 12.33 -26.93
N GLY A 147 15.79 12.34 -26.21
CA GLY A 147 14.58 13.06 -26.61
C GLY A 147 13.67 12.32 -27.60
N HIS A 148 14.04 11.10 -28.00
CA HIS A 148 13.27 10.25 -28.90
C HIS A 148 12.52 9.17 -28.12
N ALA A 149 11.24 8.97 -28.45
CA ALA A 149 10.41 7.92 -27.86
C ALA A 149 10.48 6.64 -28.70
N LEU A 150 11.31 5.68 -28.29
CA LEU A 150 11.55 4.45 -29.03
C LEU A 150 10.69 3.31 -28.48
N VAL A 151 10.13 2.49 -29.36
CA VAL A 151 9.46 1.23 -28.99
C VAL A 151 10.51 0.26 -28.48
N ARG A 152 10.47 -0.06 -27.18
CA ARG A 152 11.37 -1.02 -26.55
C ARG A 152 10.85 -2.44 -26.70
N ARG A 153 9.56 -2.64 -26.46
CA ARG A 153 8.90 -3.95 -26.43
C ARG A 153 7.50 -3.84 -27.01
N VAL A 154 7.03 -4.91 -27.64
CA VAL A 154 5.67 -5.06 -28.15
C VAL A 154 5.09 -6.32 -27.54
N ASP A 155 3.88 -6.23 -26.96
CA ASP A 155 3.18 -7.38 -26.38
C ASP A 155 2.74 -8.34 -27.50
N GLU A 156 3.12 -9.61 -27.38
CA GLU A 156 2.66 -10.64 -28.30
C GLU A 156 1.13 -10.75 -28.28
N GLY A 157 0.52 -10.79 -29.46
CA GLY A 157 -0.94 -10.80 -29.61
C GLY A 157 -1.65 -9.48 -29.25
N GLY A 158 -0.91 -8.45 -28.83
CA GLY A 158 -1.46 -7.13 -28.50
C GLY A 158 -1.78 -6.25 -29.72
N PRO A 159 -2.44 -5.09 -29.52
CA PRO A 159 -2.83 -4.20 -30.62
C PRO A 159 -1.66 -3.72 -31.49
N ALA A 160 -0.53 -3.35 -30.88
CA ALA A 160 0.66 -2.92 -31.58
C ALA A 160 1.27 -4.03 -32.45
N ALA A 161 1.32 -5.27 -31.93
CA ALA A 161 1.75 -6.44 -32.71
C ALA A 161 0.84 -6.69 -33.91
N ALA A 162 -0.49 -6.62 -33.72
CA ALA A 162 -1.47 -6.78 -34.79
C ALA A 162 -1.34 -5.69 -35.88
N ALA A 163 -0.86 -4.51 -35.52
CA ALA A 163 -0.58 -3.41 -36.46
C ALA A 163 0.83 -3.46 -37.07
N GLY A 164 1.63 -4.49 -36.74
CA GLY A 164 2.97 -4.68 -37.26
C GLY A 164 4.01 -3.70 -36.72
N VAL A 165 3.74 -3.04 -35.59
CA VAL A 165 4.72 -2.21 -34.89
C VAL A 165 5.84 -3.11 -34.37
N ARG A 166 7.09 -2.67 -34.47
CA ARG A 166 8.27 -3.45 -34.05
C ARG A 166 9.12 -2.66 -33.06
N PRO A 167 9.92 -3.34 -32.21
CA PRO A 167 10.98 -2.68 -31.46
C PRO A 167 11.88 -1.82 -32.35
N GLY A 168 12.36 -0.71 -31.81
CA GLY A 168 13.21 0.28 -32.48
C GLY A 168 12.48 1.30 -33.35
N TRP A 169 11.18 1.12 -33.59
CA TRP A 169 10.36 2.17 -34.21
C TRP A 169 10.26 3.38 -33.29
N GLU A 170 10.23 4.59 -33.84
CA GLU A 170 10.13 5.82 -33.06
C GLU A 170 8.70 6.37 -33.10
N LEU A 171 8.15 6.76 -31.95
CA LEU A 171 6.85 7.41 -31.87
C LEU A 171 7.01 8.91 -32.13
N LEU A 172 6.46 9.38 -33.26
CA LEU A 172 6.52 10.78 -33.69
C LEU A 172 5.30 11.57 -33.21
N ALA A 173 4.10 10.96 -33.25
CA ALA A 173 2.87 11.59 -32.77
C ALA A 173 1.83 10.58 -32.28
N VAL A 174 0.97 11.03 -31.36
CA VAL A 174 -0.24 10.33 -30.91
C VAL A 174 -1.44 11.20 -31.26
N ASP A 175 -2.35 10.66 -32.07
CA ASP A 175 -3.45 11.39 -32.69
C ASP A 175 -2.95 12.66 -33.40
N ALA A 176 -3.31 13.86 -32.91
CA ALA A 176 -2.86 15.14 -33.46
C ALA A 176 -1.70 15.78 -32.67
N GLU A 177 -1.23 15.14 -31.60
CA GLU A 177 -0.19 15.69 -30.71
C GLU A 177 1.19 15.14 -31.10
N GLU A 178 2.08 16.04 -31.52
CA GLU A 178 3.49 15.74 -31.80
C GLU A 178 4.26 15.43 -30.50
N VAL A 179 4.93 14.29 -30.44
CA VAL A 179 5.68 13.86 -29.24
C VAL A 179 6.84 14.81 -28.96
N ALA A 180 7.57 15.26 -29.99
CA ALA A 180 8.67 16.21 -29.83
C ALA A 180 8.19 17.55 -29.23
N THR A 181 7.02 18.04 -29.67
CA THR A 181 6.43 19.28 -29.14
C THR A 181 6.01 19.11 -27.68
N LEU A 182 5.38 17.99 -27.33
CA LEU A 182 5.02 17.66 -25.95
C LEU A 182 6.26 17.61 -25.06
N LEU A 183 7.29 16.88 -25.48
CA LEU A 183 8.53 16.74 -24.72
C LEU A 183 9.24 18.09 -24.54
N ALA A 184 9.37 18.89 -25.59
CA ALA A 184 10.01 20.20 -25.51
C ALA A 184 9.25 21.18 -24.60
N ALA A 185 7.91 21.16 -24.63
CA ALA A 185 7.09 21.97 -23.75
C ALA A 185 7.29 21.57 -22.27
N LEU A 186 7.30 20.27 -21.98
CA LEU A 186 7.49 19.77 -20.63
C LEU A 186 8.92 20.00 -20.12
N ASP A 187 9.94 19.79 -20.95
CA ASP A 187 11.35 20.03 -20.62
C ASP A 187 11.61 21.49 -20.22
N ALA A 188 10.90 22.44 -20.86
CA ALA A 188 10.99 23.86 -20.52
C ALA A 188 10.27 24.25 -19.22
N GLU A 189 9.26 23.50 -18.80
CA GLU A 189 8.42 23.81 -17.63
C GLU A 189 8.84 23.04 -16.37
N LEU A 190 9.35 21.82 -16.53
CA LEU A 190 9.69 20.95 -15.42
C LEU A 190 10.98 21.42 -14.72
N PRO A 191 11.03 21.41 -13.39
CA PRO A 191 12.26 21.70 -12.68
C PRO A 191 13.32 20.63 -13.00
N PRO A 192 14.61 21.01 -13.12
CA PRO A 192 15.68 20.04 -13.27
C PRO A 192 15.78 19.17 -12.01
N GLY A 193 16.07 17.89 -12.17
CA GLY A 193 16.20 16.95 -11.05
C GLY A 193 16.11 15.49 -11.50
N SER A 194 16.27 14.57 -10.54
CA SER A 194 16.24 13.12 -10.78
C SER A 194 14.91 12.64 -11.40
N SER A 195 13.78 13.26 -11.01
CA SER A 195 12.45 12.87 -11.49
C SER A 195 12.09 13.43 -12.87
N HIS A 196 12.94 14.29 -13.45
CA HIS A 196 12.68 14.95 -14.71
C HIS A 196 12.39 13.95 -15.84
N ARG A 197 13.24 12.92 -15.96
CA ARG A 197 13.09 11.86 -16.96
C ARG A 197 11.83 11.03 -16.75
N LEU A 198 11.48 10.71 -15.51
CA LEU A 198 10.21 10.04 -15.16
C LEU A 198 9.03 10.84 -15.70
N HIS A 199 8.97 12.15 -15.43
CA HIS A 199 7.84 12.99 -15.85
C HIS A 199 7.66 13.03 -17.36
N LEU A 200 8.76 13.13 -18.12
CA LEU A 200 8.74 13.06 -19.59
C LEU A 200 8.21 11.69 -20.07
N ALA A 201 8.75 10.60 -19.53
CA ALA A 201 8.37 9.25 -19.94
C ALA A 201 6.89 8.95 -19.64
N ASP A 202 6.42 9.33 -18.44
CA ASP A 202 5.03 9.17 -18.04
C ASP A 202 4.07 10.04 -18.86
N ALA A 203 4.48 11.25 -19.27
CA ALA A 203 3.66 12.10 -20.11
C ALA A 203 3.35 11.43 -21.46
N VAL A 204 4.37 10.89 -22.12
CA VAL A 204 4.21 10.16 -23.39
C VAL A 204 3.39 8.89 -23.18
N ALA A 205 3.70 8.09 -22.15
CA ALA A 205 2.98 6.86 -21.85
C ALA A 205 1.47 7.09 -21.59
N ARG A 206 1.11 8.21 -20.95
CA ARG A 206 -0.30 8.57 -20.68
C ARG A 206 -1.09 8.88 -21.96
N ARG A 207 -0.46 9.46 -23.00
CA ARG A 207 -1.14 9.74 -24.29
C ARG A 207 -1.56 8.47 -25.01
N LEU A 208 -0.77 7.40 -24.87
CA LEU A 208 -1.03 6.11 -25.48
C LEU A 208 -2.19 5.35 -24.86
N ARG A 209 -2.61 5.72 -23.65
CA ARG A 209 -3.69 5.04 -22.92
C ARG A 209 -5.04 5.70 -23.16
N GLY A 210 -6.10 4.95 -22.86
CA GLY A 210 -7.47 5.44 -22.97
C GLY A 210 -8.49 4.30 -22.90
N PRO A 211 -9.78 4.58 -23.13
CA PRO A 211 -10.80 3.58 -22.95
C PRO A 211 -10.60 2.34 -23.83
N ILE A 212 -10.84 1.16 -23.27
CA ILE A 212 -10.81 -0.12 -23.99
C ILE A 212 -11.78 -0.03 -25.19
N GLY A 213 -11.31 -0.51 -26.35
CA GLY A 213 -12.04 -0.47 -27.62
C GLY A 213 -11.97 0.88 -28.35
N ARG A 214 -11.36 1.92 -27.75
CA ARG A 214 -11.07 3.18 -28.47
C ARG A 214 -9.85 3.02 -29.35
N THR A 215 -9.79 3.85 -30.38
CA THR A 215 -8.66 3.91 -31.28
C THR A 215 -7.67 5.01 -30.90
N ARG A 216 -6.39 4.78 -31.14
CA ARG A 216 -5.33 5.79 -31.19
C ARG A 216 -4.65 5.72 -32.55
N SER A 217 -4.48 6.86 -33.21
CA SER A 217 -3.59 6.92 -34.39
C SER A 217 -2.17 7.21 -33.92
N LEU A 218 -1.22 6.36 -34.31
CA LEU A 218 0.19 6.57 -34.04
C LEU A 218 0.91 6.88 -35.35
N ARG A 219 1.63 7.99 -35.41
CA ARG A 219 2.61 8.23 -36.47
C ARG A 219 3.98 7.80 -35.95
N LEU A 220 4.59 6.86 -36.65
CA LEU A 220 5.82 6.18 -36.25
C LEU A 220 6.89 6.35 -37.33
N LEU A 221 8.17 6.31 -36.96
CA LEU A 221 9.29 6.14 -37.88
C LEU A 221 9.70 4.66 -37.87
N ASP A 222 9.50 3.96 -38.98
CA ASP A 222 9.79 2.52 -39.08
C ASP A 222 11.30 2.21 -39.24
N GLY A 223 11.64 0.92 -39.36
CA GLY A 223 13.05 0.49 -39.41
C GLY A 223 13.83 1.02 -40.62
N GLU A 224 13.12 1.31 -41.69
CA GLU A 224 13.62 1.87 -42.94
C GLU A 224 13.78 3.40 -42.87
N GLY A 225 13.26 4.03 -41.81
CA GLY A 225 13.31 5.48 -41.63
C GLY A 225 12.15 6.20 -42.30
N GLU A 226 11.09 5.48 -42.67
CA GLU A 226 9.91 6.04 -43.31
C GLU A 226 8.80 6.32 -42.28
N PRO A 227 8.13 7.48 -42.35
CA PRO A 227 6.97 7.76 -41.53
C PRO A 227 5.79 6.86 -41.91
N VAL A 228 5.26 6.13 -40.94
CA VAL A 228 4.10 5.26 -41.11
C VAL A 228 3.01 5.57 -40.09
N GLU A 229 1.76 5.53 -40.52
CA GLU A 229 0.60 5.70 -39.63
C GLU A 229 0.00 4.34 -39.26
N ARG A 230 -0.32 4.15 -37.98
CA ARG A 230 -0.94 2.95 -37.43
C ARG A 230 -2.09 3.30 -36.52
N THR A 231 -3.28 2.83 -36.87
CA THR A 231 -4.45 2.95 -35.99
C THR A 231 -4.55 1.70 -35.12
N LEU A 232 -4.42 1.87 -33.81
CA LEU A 232 -4.49 0.80 -32.82
C LEU A 232 -5.84 0.85 -32.11
N VAL A 233 -6.48 -0.32 -31.91
CA VAL A 233 -7.63 -0.46 -31.00
C VAL A 233 -7.08 -0.81 -29.62
N LEU A 234 -7.25 0.08 -28.65
CA LEU A 234 -6.76 -0.12 -27.29
C LEU A 234 -7.46 -1.33 -26.65
N ALA A 235 -6.66 -2.20 -26.04
CA ALA A 235 -7.12 -3.43 -25.41
C ALA A 235 -6.81 -3.43 -23.91
N GLU A 236 -7.46 -4.33 -23.18
CA GLU A 236 -7.11 -4.61 -21.79
C GLU A 236 -5.65 -5.09 -21.72
N PRO A 237 -4.81 -4.49 -20.85
CA PRO A 237 -3.44 -4.96 -20.67
C PRO A 237 -3.41 -6.43 -20.19
N PRO A 238 -2.47 -7.27 -20.66
CA PRO A 238 -2.32 -8.66 -20.21
C PRO A 238 -1.65 -8.72 -18.83
N ALA A 239 -2.32 -8.17 -17.82
CA ALA A 239 -1.78 -7.96 -16.49
C ALA A 239 -2.86 -8.12 -15.42
N HIS A 240 -2.46 -8.19 -14.15
CA HIS A 240 -3.38 -8.37 -13.04
C HIS A 240 -3.92 -7.03 -12.54
N LEU A 241 -5.22 -6.79 -12.65
CA LEU A 241 -5.85 -5.58 -12.12
C LEU A 241 -5.89 -5.63 -10.59
N ALA A 242 -5.34 -4.62 -9.94
CA ALA A 242 -5.27 -4.49 -8.50
C ALA A 242 -5.74 -3.10 -8.03
N GLN A 243 -6.31 -3.04 -6.82
CA GLN A 243 -6.55 -1.80 -6.09
C GLN A 243 -6.27 -2.01 -4.60
N VAL A 244 -5.63 -1.02 -3.97
CA VAL A 244 -5.21 -1.08 -2.57
C VAL A 244 -5.74 0.12 -1.81
N GLY A 245 -6.76 -0.07 -0.98
CA GLY A 245 -7.33 1.05 -0.23
C GLY A 245 -7.71 2.22 -1.16
N ASN A 246 -7.16 3.42 -0.94
CA ASN A 246 -7.35 4.55 -1.84
C ASN A 246 -6.22 4.79 -2.85
N LEU A 247 -5.31 3.84 -3.06
CA LEU A 247 -4.49 3.89 -4.25
C LEU A 247 -5.41 3.81 -5.48
N PRO A 248 -5.14 4.60 -6.54
CA PRO A 248 -5.75 4.37 -7.83
C PRO A 248 -5.55 2.90 -8.23
N ALA A 249 -6.55 2.33 -8.90
CA ALA A 249 -6.39 0.99 -9.45
C ALA A 249 -5.24 0.99 -10.48
N GLY A 250 -4.59 -0.16 -10.62
CA GLY A 250 -3.44 -0.33 -11.48
C GLY A 250 -3.34 -1.77 -11.97
N TYR A 251 -2.72 -1.95 -13.13
CA TYR A 251 -2.34 -3.28 -13.60
C TYR A 251 -0.93 -3.62 -13.11
N VAL A 252 -0.76 -4.84 -12.58
CA VAL A 252 0.53 -5.42 -12.15
C VAL A 252 0.88 -6.54 -13.12
N ARG A 253 2.01 -6.42 -13.80
CA ARG A 253 2.55 -7.44 -14.71
C ARG A 253 3.75 -8.12 -14.06
N MET A 254 3.75 -9.45 -14.13
CA MET A 254 4.91 -10.26 -13.75
C MET A 254 5.19 -11.33 -14.79
N GLU A 255 6.36 -11.23 -15.43
CA GLU A 255 6.88 -12.22 -16.37
C GLU A 255 7.93 -13.07 -15.64
N VAL A 256 7.89 -14.39 -15.85
CA VAL A 256 8.82 -15.34 -15.23
C VAL A 256 9.26 -16.32 -16.30
N GLU A 257 10.56 -16.37 -16.56
CA GLU A 257 11.14 -17.18 -17.63
C GLU A 257 12.47 -17.79 -17.20
N ARG A 258 12.86 -18.88 -17.86
CA ARG A 258 14.23 -19.39 -17.80
C ARG A 258 14.90 -19.10 -19.13
N LEU A 259 15.87 -18.19 -19.11
CA LEU A 259 16.63 -17.76 -20.28
C LEU A 259 17.75 -18.76 -20.62
N PRO A 260 18.30 -18.70 -21.85
CA PRO A 260 19.50 -19.44 -22.22
C PRO A 260 20.65 -19.26 -21.22
N GLY A 261 21.48 -20.29 -21.08
CA GLY A 261 22.57 -20.28 -20.10
C GLY A 261 22.14 -20.61 -18.66
N ASP A 262 20.90 -21.09 -18.49
CA ASP A 262 20.30 -21.44 -17.20
C ASP A 262 20.15 -20.24 -16.25
N VAL A 263 19.67 -19.12 -16.79
CA VAL A 263 19.46 -17.87 -16.04
C VAL A 263 17.97 -17.72 -15.75
N GLY A 264 17.60 -17.57 -14.48
CA GLY A 264 16.23 -17.22 -14.11
C GLY A 264 15.96 -15.75 -14.40
N TYR A 265 14.83 -15.43 -15.01
CA TYR A 265 14.41 -14.07 -15.33
C TYR A 265 13.05 -13.78 -14.70
N VAL A 266 12.97 -12.66 -13.99
CA VAL A 266 11.72 -12.16 -13.43
C VAL A 266 11.59 -10.68 -13.75
N ALA A 267 10.56 -10.30 -14.51
CA ALA A 267 10.21 -8.89 -14.70
C ALA A 267 8.98 -8.54 -13.84
N LEU A 268 9.03 -7.40 -13.16
CA LEU A 268 7.94 -6.90 -12.33
C LEU A 268 7.84 -5.38 -12.45
N ASP A 269 6.64 -4.86 -12.76
CA ASP A 269 6.40 -3.43 -12.98
C ASP A 269 5.70 -2.71 -11.80
N ALA A 270 5.36 -3.41 -10.72
CA ALA A 270 4.87 -2.81 -9.49
C ALA A 270 5.04 -3.73 -8.28
N PHE A 271 5.38 -3.16 -7.12
CA PHE A 271 5.35 -3.83 -5.82
C PHE A 271 3.96 -3.72 -5.17
N ILE A 272 2.92 -4.04 -5.94
CA ILE A 272 1.52 -4.03 -5.51
C ILE A 272 0.94 -5.44 -5.69
N GLU A 273 -0.15 -5.73 -4.98
CA GLU A 273 -0.85 -7.02 -5.03
C GLU A 273 0.00 -8.20 -4.52
N PRO A 274 0.39 -8.19 -3.23
CA PRO A 274 1.29 -9.21 -2.70
C PRO A 274 0.71 -10.62 -2.79
N ALA A 275 -0.60 -10.82 -2.69
CA ALA A 275 -1.22 -12.14 -2.84
C ALA A 275 -1.00 -12.79 -4.23
N TYR A 276 -0.87 -11.96 -5.27
CA TYR A 276 -0.51 -12.38 -6.64
C TYR A 276 1.01 -12.42 -6.82
N ALA A 277 1.68 -11.28 -6.63
CA ALA A 277 3.07 -11.08 -7.01
C ALA A 277 4.04 -11.86 -6.11
N MET A 278 3.87 -11.83 -4.78
CA MET A 278 4.78 -12.57 -3.89
C MET A 278 4.66 -14.08 -4.07
N ARG A 279 3.45 -14.59 -4.35
CA ARG A 279 3.24 -16.02 -4.60
C ARG A 279 4.01 -16.49 -5.84
N ARG A 280 3.80 -15.82 -6.97
CA ARG A 280 4.50 -16.11 -8.24
C ARG A 280 6.01 -15.94 -8.10
N PHE A 281 6.46 -14.88 -7.42
CA PHE A 281 7.88 -14.66 -7.16
C PHE A 281 8.49 -15.77 -6.29
N ASN A 282 7.84 -16.17 -5.20
CA ASN A 282 8.34 -17.24 -4.33
C ASN A 282 8.42 -18.58 -5.08
N GLU A 283 7.42 -18.90 -5.92
CA GLU A 283 7.43 -20.09 -6.78
C GLU A 283 8.57 -20.04 -7.81
N ALA A 284 8.79 -18.88 -8.43
CA ALA A 284 9.90 -18.66 -9.36
C ALA A 284 11.26 -18.83 -8.66
N MET A 285 11.44 -18.23 -7.48
CA MET A 285 12.69 -18.32 -6.72
C MET A 285 13.00 -19.75 -6.31
N GLU A 286 12.01 -20.53 -5.85
CA GLU A 286 12.20 -21.95 -5.57
C GLU A 286 12.68 -22.73 -6.82
N ALA A 287 12.13 -22.41 -8.01
CA ALA A 287 12.59 -23.00 -9.26
C ALA A 287 13.99 -22.52 -9.68
N PHE A 288 14.38 -21.30 -9.34
CA PHE A 288 15.66 -20.69 -9.71
C PHE A 288 16.78 -20.87 -8.68
N LEU A 289 16.54 -21.52 -7.53
CA LEU A 289 17.57 -21.73 -6.49
C LEU A 289 18.87 -22.37 -7.01
N GLY A 290 18.79 -23.21 -8.03
CA GLY A 290 19.94 -23.85 -8.68
C GLY A 290 20.38 -23.23 -10.00
N ALA A 291 19.77 -22.12 -10.43
CA ALA A 291 20.08 -21.45 -11.69
C ALA A 291 21.48 -20.82 -11.65
N ARG A 292 22.14 -20.73 -12.81
CA ARG A 292 23.46 -20.11 -12.98
C ARG A 292 23.50 -18.64 -12.56
N GLY A 293 22.43 -17.91 -12.88
CA GLY A 293 22.29 -16.50 -12.58
C GLY A 293 20.81 -16.12 -12.44
N LEU A 294 20.56 -14.94 -11.91
CA LEU A 294 19.24 -14.36 -11.83
C LEU A 294 19.23 -12.96 -12.45
N VAL A 295 18.23 -12.65 -13.25
CA VAL A 295 17.93 -11.30 -13.73
C VAL A 295 16.59 -10.87 -13.14
N LEU A 296 16.60 -9.74 -12.45
CA LEU A 296 15.41 -9.07 -11.91
C LEU A 296 15.20 -7.77 -12.68
N ASP A 297 14.24 -7.76 -13.60
CA ASP A 297 13.93 -6.57 -14.41
C ASP A 297 12.86 -5.72 -13.73
N LEU A 298 13.27 -4.54 -13.26
CA LEU A 298 12.43 -3.54 -12.61
C LEU A 298 12.20 -2.31 -13.49
N ARG A 299 12.61 -2.34 -14.77
CA ARG A 299 12.40 -1.22 -15.70
C ARG A 299 10.91 -0.94 -15.84
N GLY A 300 10.52 0.33 -15.66
CA GLY A 300 9.11 0.73 -15.64
C GLY A 300 8.41 0.56 -14.28
N ASN A 301 9.11 0.10 -13.23
CA ASN A 301 8.47 -0.22 -11.95
C ASN A 301 8.18 1.02 -11.09
N GLY A 302 6.89 1.37 -10.95
CA GLY A 302 6.46 2.56 -10.20
C GLY A 302 6.55 2.45 -8.67
N GLY A 303 7.02 1.33 -8.13
CA GLY A 303 7.16 1.09 -6.71
C GLY A 303 5.96 0.38 -6.06
N GLY A 304 5.76 0.59 -4.76
CA GLY A 304 4.72 -0.06 -3.98
C GLY A 304 5.16 -0.41 -2.56
N MET A 305 4.70 -1.56 -2.07
CA MET A 305 4.84 -1.97 -0.67
C MET A 305 6.28 -2.35 -0.30
N SER A 306 6.80 -1.73 0.76
CA SER A 306 8.13 -2.06 1.30
C SER A 306 8.22 -3.50 1.80
N GLU A 307 7.14 -4.10 2.28
CA GLU A 307 7.11 -5.50 2.70
C GLU A 307 7.38 -6.47 1.55
N MET A 308 6.88 -6.16 0.34
CA MET A 308 7.19 -6.94 -0.86
C MET A 308 8.67 -6.83 -1.20
N VAL A 309 9.20 -5.60 -1.20
CA VAL A 309 10.63 -5.34 -1.43
C VAL A 309 11.51 -6.15 -0.49
N LEU A 310 11.24 -6.08 0.82
CA LEU A 310 12.00 -6.83 1.83
C LEU A 310 11.83 -8.34 1.68
N GLY A 311 10.62 -8.81 1.36
CA GLY A 311 10.32 -10.24 1.17
C GLY A 311 10.96 -10.83 -0.08
N MET A 312 11.20 -10.02 -1.12
CA MET A 312 11.91 -10.40 -2.33
C MET A 312 13.44 -10.36 -2.12
N LEU A 313 13.97 -9.29 -1.52
CA LEU A 313 15.40 -9.22 -1.15
C LEU A 313 15.82 -10.34 -0.17
N ALA A 314 14.89 -10.82 0.66
CA ALA A 314 15.12 -11.93 1.59
C ALA A 314 15.57 -13.23 0.91
N TRP A 315 15.27 -13.40 -0.39
CA TRP A 315 15.74 -14.54 -1.18
C TRP A 315 17.20 -14.41 -1.65
N LEU A 316 17.80 -13.22 -1.55
CA LEU A 316 19.09 -12.89 -2.16
C LEU A 316 20.23 -12.78 -1.15
N THR A 317 19.96 -13.08 0.13
CA THR A 317 20.99 -13.04 1.19
C THR A 317 20.79 -14.20 2.16
N PRO A 318 21.86 -14.86 2.65
CA PRO A 318 21.78 -15.85 3.71
C PRO A 318 21.82 -15.23 5.11
N GLU A 319 22.09 -13.93 5.23
CA GLU A 319 22.30 -13.21 6.49
C GLU A 319 21.39 -11.97 6.60
N PRO A 320 21.02 -11.53 7.82
CA PRO A 320 20.29 -10.28 7.98
C PRO A 320 21.13 -9.07 7.53
N VAL A 321 20.59 -8.25 6.63
CA VAL A 321 21.26 -7.04 6.13
C VAL A 321 20.43 -5.80 6.46
N ARG A 322 21.06 -4.81 7.09
CA ARG A 322 20.44 -3.49 7.29
C ARG A 322 20.72 -2.63 6.07
N ILE A 323 19.68 -2.33 5.30
CA ILE A 323 19.76 -1.52 4.07
C ILE A 323 19.40 -0.05 4.29
N GLY A 324 18.92 0.29 5.49
CA GLY A 324 18.58 1.68 5.81
C GLY A 324 17.81 1.87 7.10
N ARG A 325 17.12 2.99 7.19
CA ARG A 325 16.10 3.29 8.21
C ARG A 325 14.96 4.10 7.61
N MET A 326 13.75 3.84 8.10
CA MET A 326 12.59 4.69 7.85
C MET A 326 12.50 5.73 8.96
N VAL A 327 12.39 7.00 8.60
CA VAL A 327 12.27 8.14 9.51
C VAL A 327 10.87 8.69 9.38
N THR A 328 10.12 8.75 10.48
CA THR A 328 8.80 9.36 10.56
C THR A 328 8.84 10.54 11.53
N ARG A 329 7.73 11.26 11.63
CA ARG A 329 7.56 12.32 12.63
C ARG A 329 7.76 11.84 14.06
N ASP A 330 7.34 10.60 14.32
CA ASP A 330 7.28 10.03 15.67
C ASP A 330 8.52 9.20 16.03
N GLY A 331 9.51 9.10 15.14
CA GLY A 331 10.79 8.44 15.40
C GLY A 331 11.36 7.71 14.18
N SER A 332 12.15 6.65 14.40
CA SER A 332 12.78 5.92 13.28
C SER A 332 12.93 4.42 13.53
N THR A 333 12.82 3.63 12.47
CA THR A 333 12.98 2.17 12.49
C THR A 333 14.04 1.71 11.51
N PRO A 334 14.87 0.72 11.87
CA PRO A 334 15.81 0.13 10.93
C PRO A 334 15.06 -0.67 9.85
N ILE A 335 15.47 -0.51 8.59
CA ILE A 335 15.00 -1.34 7.48
C ILE A 335 15.98 -2.52 7.35
N VAL A 336 15.49 -3.72 7.65
CA VAL A 336 16.32 -4.94 7.73
C VAL A 336 15.73 -6.02 6.84
N VAL A 337 16.49 -6.42 5.82
CA VAL A 337 16.24 -7.64 5.05
C VAL A 337 16.58 -8.82 5.93
N ARG A 338 15.63 -9.74 6.11
CA ARG A 338 15.83 -10.96 6.90
C ARG A 338 15.77 -12.17 5.97
N PRO A 339 16.78 -13.04 5.99
CA PRO A 339 16.91 -14.13 5.03
C PRO A 339 15.79 -15.16 5.16
N ARG A 340 15.43 -15.76 4.03
CA ARG A 340 14.62 -16.98 3.93
C ARG A 340 15.37 -18.18 4.54
N ALA A 341 14.71 -19.32 4.67
CA ALA A 341 15.32 -20.56 5.15
C ALA A 341 16.47 -21.02 4.22
N ARG A 342 16.31 -20.79 2.93
CA ARG A 342 17.31 -20.94 1.88
C ARG A 342 17.28 -19.71 0.98
N SER A 343 18.44 -19.31 0.49
CA SER A 343 18.60 -18.13 -0.35
C SER A 343 19.34 -18.50 -1.63
N TYR A 344 19.05 -17.77 -2.70
CA TYR A 344 19.83 -17.81 -3.92
C TYR A 344 21.25 -17.31 -3.62
N ALA A 345 22.25 -18.06 -4.10
CA ALA A 345 23.66 -17.82 -3.80
C ALA A 345 24.50 -17.44 -5.04
N GLY A 346 23.87 -17.40 -6.22
CA GLY A 346 24.52 -17.04 -7.47
C GLY A 346 24.47 -15.52 -7.74
N PRO A 347 25.04 -15.09 -8.87
CA PRO A 347 25.03 -13.69 -9.28
C PRO A 347 23.63 -13.20 -9.65
N VAL A 348 23.30 -11.98 -9.21
CA VAL A 348 22.01 -11.33 -9.49
C VAL A 348 22.23 -10.03 -10.25
N ALA A 349 21.67 -9.93 -11.45
CA ALA A 349 21.59 -8.68 -12.18
C ALA A 349 20.21 -8.03 -11.94
N VAL A 350 20.19 -6.74 -11.61
CA VAL A 350 18.97 -5.96 -11.45
C VAL A 350 18.92 -4.90 -12.55
N LEU A 351 17.88 -4.93 -13.39
CA LEU A 351 17.71 -3.95 -14.47
C LEU A 351 16.82 -2.82 -13.97
N ILE A 352 17.28 -1.57 -14.12
CA ILE A 352 16.60 -0.37 -13.66
C ILE A 352 16.52 0.70 -14.75
N ASP A 353 15.54 1.59 -14.66
CA ASP A 353 15.42 2.76 -15.53
C ASP A 353 14.89 3.99 -14.80
N GLU A 354 14.74 5.10 -15.53
CA GLU A 354 14.19 6.35 -15.00
C GLU A 354 12.76 6.24 -14.48
N ARG A 355 12.06 5.14 -14.76
CA ARG A 355 10.69 4.89 -14.31
C ARG A 355 10.64 4.05 -13.04
N CYS A 356 11.78 3.55 -12.56
CA CYS A 356 11.90 2.99 -11.22
C CYS A 356 11.67 4.09 -10.18
N LEU A 357 10.61 3.95 -9.37
CA LEU A 357 10.21 4.91 -8.33
C LEU A 357 9.91 4.19 -7.01
N SER A 358 10.04 4.88 -5.88
CA SER A 358 9.52 4.46 -4.57
C SER A 358 10.08 3.10 -4.13
N GLY A 359 9.23 2.11 -3.88
CA GLY A 359 9.64 0.74 -3.53
C GLY A 359 10.68 0.13 -4.49
N ALA A 360 10.66 0.48 -5.77
CA ALA A 360 11.66 0.00 -6.74
C ALA A 360 13.06 0.58 -6.47
N GLU A 361 13.14 1.82 -5.99
CA GLU A 361 14.41 2.45 -5.62
C GLU A 361 14.92 1.92 -4.28
N LEU A 362 14.01 1.65 -3.32
CA LEU A 362 14.37 0.93 -2.10
C LEU A 362 14.89 -0.49 -2.42
N PHE A 363 14.28 -1.17 -3.40
CA PHE A 363 14.79 -2.44 -3.88
C PHE A 363 16.17 -2.28 -4.51
N ALA A 364 16.36 -1.34 -5.45
CA ALA A 364 17.62 -1.14 -6.13
C ALA A 364 18.76 -0.81 -5.15
N GLN A 365 18.55 0.14 -4.24
CA GLN A 365 19.52 0.46 -3.19
C GLN A 365 19.76 -0.73 -2.26
N GLY A 366 18.70 -1.40 -1.80
CA GLY A 366 18.82 -2.56 -0.91
C GLY A 366 19.53 -3.74 -1.57
N ALA A 367 19.33 -3.96 -2.86
CA ALA A 367 19.96 -5.01 -3.65
C ALA A 367 21.45 -4.72 -3.87
N ARG A 368 21.82 -3.46 -4.13
CA ARG A 368 23.22 -3.01 -4.19
C ARG A 368 23.99 -3.30 -2.91
N ASP A 369 23.33 -3.25 -1.76
CA ASP A 369 23.94 -3.53 -0.46
C ASP A 369 24.14 -5.04 -0.19
N LEU A 370 23.68 -5.92 -1.10
CA LEU A 370 23.82 -7.39 -0.98
C LEU A 370 25.04 -7.92 -1.76
N PRO A 371 25.62 -9.06 -1.34
CA PRO A 371 26.74 -9.66 -2.05
C PRO A 371 26.33 -10.17 -3.44
N ASP A 372 27.23 -10.05 -4.42
CA ASP A 372 27.09 -10.58 -5.78
C ASP A 372 25.84 -10.11 -6.55
N VAL A 373 25.36 -8.90 -6.22
CA VAL A 373 24.33 -8.19 -6.97
C VAL A 373 24.95 -7.05 -7.78
N ARG A 374 24.44 -6.81 -9.00
CA ARG A 374 24.85 -5.69 -9.84
C ARG A 374 23.68 -5.05 -10.59
N LEU A 375 23.65 -3.71 -10.63
CA LEU A 375 22.60 -2.91 -11.26
C LEU A 375 22.99 -2.47 -12.68
N PHE A 376 22.07 -2.59 -13.63
CA PHE A 376 22.27 -2.24 -15.05
C PHE A 376 21.13 -1.34 -15.55
N GLY A 377 21.45 -0.38 -16.41
CA GLY A 377 20.45 0.45 -17.11
C GLY A 377 20.69 1.94 -16.92
N THR A 378 19.68 2.69 -16.50
CA THR A 378 19.76 4.14 -16.25
C THR A 378 19.40 4.48 -14.81
N ALA A 379 19.77 5.68 -14.35
CA ALA A 379 19.46 6.12 -12.99
C ALA A 379 17.95 6.20 -12.74
N THR A 380 17.53 5.84 -11.53
CA THR A 380 16.12 5.85 -11.09
C THR A 380 15.59 7.27 -10.82
N ALA A 381 14.28 7.38 -10.57
CA ALA A 381 13.59 8.68 -10.51
C ALA A 381 13.93 9.58 -9.31
N GLY A 382 14.45 9.03 -8.21
CA GLY A 382 14.74 9.75 -6.97
C GLY A 382 13.51 10.21 -6.21
N GLY A 383 12.48 9.38 -6.13
CA GLY A 383 11.35 9.59 -5.22
C GLY A 383 11.14 8.37 -4.34
N VAL A 384 11.60 8.40 -3.08
CA VAL A 384 11.70 7.20 -2.21
C VAL A 384 11.05 7.40 -0.83
N GLN A 385 10.21 8.42 -0.69
CA GLN A 385 9.46 8.64 0.55
C GLN A 385 8.35 7.61 0.76
N GLY A 386 7.97 7.37 2.01
CA GLY A 386 6.77 6.61 2.31
C GLY A 386 5.54 7.48 2.10
N GLY A 387 4.65 7.08 1.19
CA GLY A 387 3.39 7.78 0.93
C GLY A 387 2.20 7.16 1.65
N LEU A 388 1.32 8.01 2.18
CA LEU A 388 -0.06 7.63 2.54
C LEU A 388 -1.04 8.35 1.62
N ILE A 389 -2.23 7.77 1.46
CA ILE A 389 -3.31 8.37 0.68
C ILE A 389 -4.54 8.53 1.55
N GLU A 390 -5.12 9.73 1.54
CA GLU A 390 -6.32 10.06 2.31
C GLU A 390 -7.41 10.56 1.36
N ARG A 391 -8.66 10.19 1.65
CA ARG A 391 -9.81 10.74 0.94
C ARG A 391 -10.05 12.17 1.38
N LEU A 392 -10.30 13.03 0.40
CA LEU A 392 -10.68 14.40 0.61
C LEU A 392 -12.22 14.52 0.67
N PRO A 393 -12.76 15.47 1.45
CA PRO A 393 -14.20 15.74 1.53
C PRO A 393 -14.92 15.89 0.18
N ASN A 394 -14.24 16.36 -0.87
CA ASN A 394 -14.81 16.51 -2.20
C ASN A 394 -14.82 15.21 -3.05
N GLY A 395 -14.30 14.11 -2.49
CA GLY A 395 -14.26 12.77 -3.10
C GLY A 395 -12.95 12.45 -3.83
N ASP A 396 -12.07 13.44 -4.05
CA ASP A 396 -10.71 13.19 -4.54
C ASP A 396 -9.85 12.52 -3.45
N ALA A 397 -8.62 12.14 -3.78
CA ALA A 397 -7.66 11.67 -2.79
C ALA A 397 -6.35 12.45 -2.86
N LEU A 398 -5.72 12.61 -1.70
CA LEU A 398 -4.42 13.24 -1.53
C LEU A 398 -3.41 12.19 -1.10
N MET A 399 -2.33 12.06 -1.87
CA MET A 399 -1.11 11.39 -1.44
C MET A 399 -0.18 12.39 -0.77
N TYR A 400 0.42 12.01 0.35
CA TYR A 400 1.43 12.80 1.06
C TYR A 400 2.53 11.93 1.67
N PRO A 401 3.76 12.47 1.82
CA PRO A 401 4.85 11.75 2.46
C PRO A 401 4.69 11.78 4.00
N TYR A 402 4.61 10.60 4.60
CA TYR A 402 4.57 10.42 6.07
C TYR A 402 5.91 9.93 6.63
N SER A 403 6.81 9.48 5.75
CA SER A 403 8.14 9.02 6.12
C SER A 403 9.17 9.33 5.05
N ASP A 404 10.41 9.37 5.48
CA ASP A 404 11.59 9.44 4.64
C ASP A 404 12.43 8.16 4.80
N VAL A 405 13.19 7.82 3.78
CA VAL A 405 14.03 6.62 3.75
C VAL A 405 15.48 7.05 3.66
N ARG A 406 16.26 6.65 4.68
CA ARG A 406 17.70 6.89 4.73
C ARG A 406 18.46 5.61 4.48
N THR A 407 19.50 5.68 3.65
CA THR A 407 20.42 4.58 3.39
C THR A 407 21.14 4.13 4.67
N ALA A 408 21.86 3.00 4.63
CA ALA A 408 22.69 2.58 5.75
C ALA A 408 23.75 3.64 6.14
N ALA A 409 24.21 4.46 5.19
CA ALA A 409 25.11 5.59 5.41
C ALA A 409 24.42 6.84 5.99
N GLY A 410 23.07 6.86 6.04
CA GLY A 410 22.27 7.97 6.57
C GLY A 410 21.85 9.01 5.52
N GLU A 411 22.15 8.78 4.25
CA GLU A 411 21.83 9.66 3.13
C GLU A 411 20.37 9.50 2.70
N SER A 412 19.77 10.56 2.15
CA SER A 412 18.43 10.50 1.55
C SER A 412 18.53 10.03 0.10
N LEU A 413 17.62 9.16 -0.32
CA LEU A 413 17.45 8.83 -1.75
C LEU A 413 16.52 9.82 -2.47
N GLU A 414 15.71 10.57 -1.70
CA GLU A 414 14.80 11.59 -2.22
C GLU A 414 15.57 12.69 -2.96
N GLY A 415 15.15 12.96 -4.21
CA GLY A 415 15.75 13.93 -5.12
C GLY A 415 17.07 13.50 -5.78
N VAL A 416 17.55 12.28 -5.50
CA VAL A 416 18.84 11.77 -6.03
C VAL A 416 18.64 10.53 -6.88
N GLY A 417 17.91 9.54 -6.36
CA GLY A 417 17.74 8.23 -6.98
C GLY A 417 18.95 7.32 -6.81
N VAL A 418 18.94 6.21 -7.56
CA VAL A 418 19.93 5.15 -7.53
C VAL A 418 20.55 5.06 -8.93
N ALA A 419 21.83 5.40 -9.03
CA ALA A 419 22.59 5.16 -10.27
C ALA A 419 22.77 3.65 -10.51
N PRO A 420 22.87 3.16 -11.74
CA PRO A 420 23.29 1.77 -12.02
C PRO A 420 24.79 1.58 -11.81
N ASP A 421 25.24 0.34 -11.66
CA ASP A 421 26.69 -0.01 -11.63
C ASP A 421 27.28 -0.18 -13.04
N VAL A 422 26.41 -0.36 -14.02
CA VAL A 422 26.72 -0.32 -15.46
C VAL A 422 25.65 0.55 -16.11
N GLU A 423 26.03 1.78 -16.47
CA GLU A 423 25.14 2.73 -17.12
C GLU A 423 25.10 2.49 -18.63
N LEU A 424 23.91 2.21 -19.15
CA LEU A 424 23.66 2.04 -20.58
C LEU A 424 22.17 2.20 -20.89
N ALA A 425 21.88 2.81 -22.04
CA ALA A 425 20.55 2.93 -22.60
C ALA A 425 20.50 2.26 -23.98
N PRO A 426 19.34 1.72 -24.41
CA PRO A 426 19.22 1.13 -25.73
C PRO A 426 19.37 2.18 -26.83
N THR A 427 20.08 1.85 -27.91
CA THR A 427 20.05 2.67 -29.13
C THR A 427 18.94 2.21 -30.07
N ARG A 428 18.47 3.10 -30.94
CA ARG A 428 17.52 2.75 -31.99
C ARG A 428 18.01 1.58 -32.85
N ALA A 429 19.29 1.59 -33.22
CA ALA A 429 19.88 0.53 -34.06
C ALA A 429 19.84 -0.85 -33.38
N GLN A 430 20.14 -0.92 -32.08
CA GLN A 430 20.06 -2.17 -31.30
C GLN A 430 18.61 -2.66 -31.19
N LEU A 431 17.67 -1.76 -30.87
CA LEU A 431 16.26 -2.14 -30.78
C LEU A 431 15.70 -2.64 -32.13
N LEU A 432 16.12 -2.02 -33.26
CA LEU A 432 15.76 -2.49 -34.60
C LEU A 432 16.33 -3.87 -34.93
N ALA A 433 17.50 -4.21 -34.37
CA ALA A 433 18.10 -5.53 -34.47
C ALA A 433 17.43 -6.57 -33.54
N GLY A 434 16.42 -6.17 -32.75
CA GLY A 434 15.78 -7.03 -31.75
C GLY A 434 16.62 -7.23 -30.50
N GLU A 435 17.64 -6.41 -30.28
CA GLU A 435 18.54 -6.51 -29.14
C GLU A 435 18.03 -5.68 -27.95
N ASP A 436 18.14 -6.24 -26.74
CA ASP A 436 18.06 -5.49 -25.49
C ASP A 436 19.47 -5.41 -24.88
N PRO A 437 20.19 -4.28 -25.08
CA PRO A 437 21.58 -4.17 -24.64
C PRO A 437 21.74 -4.16 -23.12
N VAL A 438 20.72 -3.74 -22.38
CA VAL A 438 20.73 -3.77 -20.91
C VAL A 438 20.67 -5.22 -20.42
N LEU A 439 19.75 -6.01 -20.98
CA LEU A 439 19.64 -7.43 -20.69
C LEU A 439 20.88 -8.21 -21.16
N ALA A 440 21.39 -7.93 -22.36
CA ALA A 440 22.58 -8.57 -22.89
C ALA A 440 23.81 -8.34 -21.98
N ALA A 441 24.04 -7.09 -21.55
CA ALA A 441 25.13 -6.78 -20.64
C ALA A 441 25.01 -7.49 -19.27
N ALA A 442 23.78 -7.65 -18.77
CA ALA A 442 23.51 -8.40 -17.56
C ALA A 442 23.83 -9.91 -17.72
N LEU A 443 23.41 -10.51 -18.84
CA LEU A 443 23.67 -11.90 -19.17
C LEU A 443 25.18 -12.17 -19.37
N ASP A 444 25.87 -11.27 -20.07
CA ASP A 444 27.33 -11.33 -20.25
C ASP A 444 28.05 -11.25 -18.91
N TRP A 445 27.64 -10.33 -18.03
CA TRP A 445 28.20 -10.24 -16.70
C TRP A 445 27.99 -11.53 -15.91
N ILE A 446 26.77 -12.07 -15.88
CA ILE A 446 26.45 -13.37 -15.23
C ILE A 446 27.33 -14.49 -15.78
N ALA A 447 27.53 -14.57 -17.10
CA ALA A 447 28.32 -15.61 -17.73
C ALA A 447 29.79 -15.64 -17.25
N THR A 448 30.33 -14.49 -16.83
CA THR A 448 31.68 -14.36 -16.28
C THR A 448 31.80 -14.74 -14.80
N ARG A 449 30.67 -15.01 -14.11
CA ARG A 449 30.66 -15.34 -12.68
C ARG A 449 30.74 -16.86 -12.47
N PRO A 450 31.23 -17.32 -11.31
CA PRO A 450 31.15 -18.73 -10.93
C PRO A 450 29.69 -19.21 -10.85
N VAL A 451 29.45 -20.46 -11.23
CA VAL A 451 28.15 -21.12 -11.02
C VAL A 451 28.02 -21.43 -9.52
N PRO A 452 26.87 -21.16 -8.86
CA PRO A 452 26.69 -21.45 -7.46
C PRO A 452 26.68 -22.96 -7.18
N ASP A 453 27.21 -23.38 -6.04
CA ASP A 453 27.21 -24.78 -5.56
C ASP A 453 25.82 -25.23 -5.00
N GLY A 454 24.76 -24.48 -5.34
CA GLY A 454 23.40 -24.66 -4.85
C GLY A 454 22.93 -23.53 -3.90
N PRO A 455 21.74 -23.65 -3.32
CA PRO A 455 21.18 -22.63 -2.44
C PRO A 455 21.95 -22.50 -1.13
N ALA A 456 22.13 -21.28 -0.65
CA ALA A 456 22.75 -21.01 0.65
C ALA A 456 21.74 -21.22 1.79
N PRO A 457 22.08 -22.00 2.83
CA PRO A 457 21.23 -22.10 4.01
C PRO A 457 21.26 -20.80 4.82
N ARG A 458 20.16 -20.49 5.50
CA ARG A 458 20.10 -19.36 6.44
C ARG A 458 21.21 -19.45 7.48
N ARG A 459 21.97 -18.38 7.64
CA ARG A 459 22.98 -18.28 8.69
C ARG A 459 22.35 -17.67 9.96
N PRO A 460 22.58 -18.28 11.13
CA PRO A 460 22.05 -17.74 12.39
C PRO A 460 22.67 -16.38 12.68
N ARG A 461 21.86 -15.46 13.22
CA ARG A 461 22.34 -14.16 13.67
C ARG A 461 23.19 -14.36 14.94
N PRO A 462 24.32 -13.66 15.11
CA PRO A 462 24.95 -13.55 16.41
C PRO A 462 23.96 -12.93 17.40
N PRO A 463 23.86 -13.41 18.66
CA PRO A 463 23.01 -12.78 19.66
C PRO A 463 23.35 -11.29 19.77
N LEU A 464 22.33 -10.43 19.82
CA LEU A 464 22.54 -8.99 20.01
C LEU A 464 23.21 -8.75 21.38
N PRO A 465 24.16 -7.81 21.50
CA PRO A 465 24.69 -7.41 22.80
C PRO A 465 23.53 -6.96 23.70
N GLY A 466 23.37 -7.61 24.86
CA GLY A 466 22.26 -7.35 25.78
C GLY A 466 21.00 -8.23 25.59
N GLN A 467 21.02 -9.20 24.67
CA GLN A 467 19.99 -10.27 24.58
C GLN A 467 20.29 -11.50 25.44
N ASP A 468 21.11 -11.33 26.48
CA ASP A 468 21.18 -12.29 27.56
C ASP A 468 19.81 -12.36 28.25
N ALA A 469 19.03 -13.38 27.89
CA ALA A 469 17.88 -13.85 28.66
C ALA A 469 18.29 -14.35 30.08
N THR A 470 19.59 -14.26 30.39
CA THR A 470 20.17 -14.29 31.73
C THR A 470 20.21 -12.91 32.40
N ALA A 471 19.28 -12.00 32.06
CA ALA A 471 18.81 -10.97 33.00
C ALA A 471 18.15 -11.66 34.21
N ALA A 472 19.01 -12.28 35.00
CA ALA A 472 18.70 -12.99 36.21
C ALA A 472 18.03 -12.01 37.18
N ARG A 473 16.82 -12.36 37.59
CA ARG A 473 16.33 -12.20 38.97
C ARG A 473 16.56 -10.83 39.62
N VAL A 474 16.50 -9.73 38.88
CA VAL A 474 16.27 -8.43 39.52
C VAL A 474 14.81 -8.46 39.99
N PRO A 475 14.54 -8.30 41.30
CA PRO A 475 13.16 -8.25 41.80
C PRO A 475 12.39 -7.17 41.06
N ALA A 476 11.14 -7.46 40.70
CA ALA A 476 10.30 -6.45 40.07
C ALA A 476 10.04 -5.30 41.05
N GLU A 477 10.25 -4.06 40.60
CA GLU A 477 10.00 -2.84 41.37
C GLU A 477 8.55 -2.39 41.13
N ILE A 478 7.64 -2.98 41.88
CA ILE A 478 6.20 -2.71 41.76
C ILE A 478 5.76 -1.80 42.90
N GLU A 479 5.41 -0.56 42.58
CA GLU A 479 4.84 0.37 43.55
C GLU A 479 3.48 -0.14 44.07
N PRO A 480 3.21 -0.11 45.39
CA PRO A 480 1.95 -0.58 45.96
C PRO A 480 0.71 0.06 45.32
N ARG A 481 0.75 1.37 45.06
CA ARG A 481 -0.38 2.09 44.46
C ARG A 481 -0.61 1.69 42.99
N ALA A 482 0.46 1.44 42.24
CA ALA A 482 0.35 0.92 40.87
C ALA A 482 -0.24 -0.50 40.88
N ALA A 483 0.20 -1.37 41.80
CA ALA A 483 -0.34 -2.71 41.96
C ALA A 483 -1.85 -2.70 42.25
N GLU A 484 -2.31 -1.82 43.14
CA GLU A 484 -3.74 -1.66 43.45
C GLU A 484 -4.57 -1.32 42.21
N VAL A 485 -4.09 -0.41 41.36
CA VAL A 485 -4.77 -0.03 40.11
C VAL A 485 -4.84 -1.21 39.14
N LEU A 486 -3.74 -1.95 38.96
CA LEU A 486 -3.67 -3.12 38.08
C LEU A 486 -4.56 -4.27 38.59
N ASP A 487 -4.58 -4.53 39.90
CA ASP A 487 -5.44 -5.54 40.51
C ASP A 487 -6.92 -5.14 40.43
N ARG A 488 -7.23 -3.85 40.65
CA ARG A 488 -8.60 -3.34 40.45
C ARG A 488 -9.08 -3.55 39.02
N HIS A 489 -8.21 -3.41 38.03
CA HIS A 489 -8.54 -3.71 36.64
C HIS A 489 -8.86 -5.19 36.42
N VAL A 490 -8.07 -6.09 37.01
CA VAL A 490 -8.33 -7.54 36.98
C VAL A 490 -9.71 -7.86 37.57
N GLU A 491 -10.04 -7.31 38.75
CA GLU A 491 -11.34 -7.51 39.37
C GLU A 491 -12.49 -6.92 38.53
N ALA A 492 -12.32 -5.71 38.01
CA ALA A 492 -13.32 -5.06 37.15
C ALA A 492 -13.61 -5.83 35.86
N THR A 493 -12.64 -6.62 35.39
CA THR A 493 -12.76 -7.44 34.16
C THR A 493 -13.14 -8.90 34.43
N GLY A 494 -13.45 -9.27 35.67
CA GLY A 494 -14.00 -10.59 36.02
C GLY A 494 -13.27 -11.29 37.15
N GLY A 495 -12.11 -10.80 37.56
CA GLY A 495 -11.30 -11.38 38.64
C GLY A 495 -10.48 -12.59 38.17
N ARG A 496 -9.46 -12.93 38.96
CA ARG A 496 -8.51 -14.01 38.64
C ARG A 496 -9.18 -15.35 38.34
N ALA A 497 -10.14 -15.75 39.19
CA ALA A 497 -10.83 -17.03 39.06
C ALA A 497 -11.58 -17.17 37.71
N ALA A 498 -12.19 -16.11 37.20
CA ALA A 498 -12.89 -16.14 35.92
C ALA A 498 -11.93 -16.32 34.73
N TYR A 499 -10.77 -15.63 34.75
CA TYR A 499 -9.71 -15.83 33.75
C TYR A 499 -9.09 -17.24 33.81
N GLU A 500 -8.96 -17.80 35.01
CA GLU A 500 -8.38 -19.13 35.22
C GLU A 500 -9.36 -20.25 34.85
N ALA A 501 -10.68 -20.03 34.97
CA ALA A 501 -11.72 -21.01 34.63
C ALA A 501 -11.88 -21.28 33.14
N ILE A 502 -11.49 -20.34 32.26
CA ILE A 502 -11.59 -20.51 30.81
C ILE A 502 -10.49 -21.46 30.34
N ALA A 503 -10.87 -22.59 29.75
CA ALA A 503 -9.94 -23.59 29.24
C ALA A 503 -9.40 -23.25 27.84
N SER A 504 -10.25 -22.65 27.01
CA SER A 504 -9.93 -22.21 25.65
C SER A 504 -10.80 -21.04 25.21
N ARG A 505 -10.36 -20.29 24.20
CA ARG A 505 -11.09 -19.16 23.62
C ARG A 505 -10.84 -19.05 22.13
N VAL A 506 -11.89 -18.74 21.38
CA VAL A 506 -11.79 -18.32 19.98
C VAL A 506 -12.38 -16.93 19.86
N VAL A 507 -11.58 -15.99 19.34
CA VAL A 507 -12.00 -14.61 19.09
C VAL A 507 -12.01 -14.38 17.59
N HIS A 508 -13.19 -14.11 17.03
CA HIS A 508 -13.36 -13.71 15.66
C HIS A 508 -13.55 -12.20 15.57
N GLY A 509 -12.90 -11.58 14.60
CA GLY A 509 -13.02 -10.16 14.37
C GLY A 509 -12.45 -9.74 13.03
N ARG A 510 -12.35 -8.43 12.89
CA ARG A 510 -11.78 -7.77 11.72
C ARG A 510 -10.70 -6.79 12.17
N LEU A 511 -9.57 -6.78 11.47
CA LEU A 511 -8.56 -5.74 11.60
C LEU A 511 -8.65 -4.83 10.39
N ARG A 512 -8.95 -3.56 10.61
CA ARG A 512 -8.92 -2.51 9.59
C ARG A 512 -7.61 -1.76 9.70
N LEU A 513 -6.80 -1.80 8.66
CA LEU A 513 -5.62 -0.93 8.53
C LEU A 513 -6.07 0.39 7.87
N GLY A 514 -5.35 1.50 8.06
CA GLY A 514 -5.62 2.78 7.37
C GLY A 514 -6.93 3.50 7.77
N GLY A 515 -7.16 3.68 9.07
CA GLY A 515 -8.42 4.14 9.69
C GLY A 515 -8.90 5.59 9.51
N SER A 516 -8.61 6.25 8.39
CA SER A 516 -9.26 7.52 8.00
C SER A 516 -9.67 7.52 6.53
N GLU A 517 -10.56 6.61 6.14
CA GLU A 517 -11.02 6.45 4.75
C GLU A 517 -9.92 6.15 3.70
N GLY A 518 -8.63 6.25 4.05
CA GLY A 518 -7.40 6.29 3.26
C GLY A 518 -6.86 4.97 2.71
N LEU A 519 -6.88 3.93 3.53
CA LEU A 519 -6.29 2.64 3.17
C LEU A 519 -6.95 1.51 3.94
N ALA A 520 -8.28 1.43 3.89
CA ALA A 520 -9.06 0.45 4.64
C ALA A 520 -8.87 -0.98 4.13
N ILE A 521 -7.68 -1.56 4.36
CA ILE A 521 -7.47 -3.00 4.18
C ILE A 521 -8.14 -3.68 5.37
N GLU A 522 -9.23 -4.40 5.11
CA GLU A 522 -9.87 -5.25 6.10
C GLU A 522 -9.25 -6.64 6.06
N LYS A 523 -8.80 -7.13 7.21
CA LYS A 523 -8.36 -8.51 7.42
C LYS A 523 -9.36 -9.22 8.32
N LEU A 524 -9.74 -10.45 7.96
CA LEU A 524 -10.41 -11.35 8.88
C LEU A 524 -9.38 -11.85 9.90
N ARG A 525 -9.62 -11.57 11.18
CA ARG A 525 -8.74 -11.93 12.29
C ARG A 525 -9.40 -13.00 13.15
N THR A 526 -8.73 -14.12 13.34
CA THR A 526 -9.14 -15.14 14.31
C THR A 526 -8.01 -15.45 15.27
N LEU A 527 -8.27 -15.33 16.57
CA LEU A 527 -7.35 -15.71 17.64
C LEU A 527 -7.86 -16.95 18.36
N TYR A 528 -7.13 -18.04 18.24
CA TYR A 528 -7.33 -19.28 18.98
C TYR A 528 -6.42 -19.29 20.20
N GLN A 529 -6.93 -19.66 21.36
CA GLN A 529 -6.17 -19.75 22.61
C GLN A 529 -6.62 -20.97 23.41
N ALA A 530 -5.68 -21.68 24.01
CA ALA A 530 -5.96 -22.84 24.85
C ALA A 530 -4.92 -22.97 25.96
N ARG A 531 -5.32 -23.54 27.10
CA ARG A 531 -4.37 -23.93 28.16
C ARG A 531 -3.62 -25.23 27.81
N PRO A 532 -2.40 -25.42 28.35
CA PRO A 532 -1.52 -24.38 28.89
C PRO A 532 -0.82 -23.61 27.76
N ASP A 533 -0.80 -22.28 27.82
CA ASP A 533 -0.01 -21.38 26.95
C ASP A 533 0.09 -21.79 25.46
N ARG A 534 -1.06 -22.07 24.84
CA ARG A 534 -1.19 -22.31 23.39
C ARG A 534 -2.02 -21.23 22.74
N ALA A 535 -1.58 -20.74 21.59
CA ALA A 535 -2.36 -19.78 20.81
C ALA A 535 -2.00 -19.81 19.33
N LEU A 536 -2.93 -19.36 18.49
CA LEU A 536 -2.72 -19.10 17.09
C LEU A 536 -3.54 -17.88 16.69
N LEU A 537 -2.87 -16.81 16.28
CA LEU A 537 -3.47 -15.66 15.62
C LEU A 537 -3.36 -15.87 14.11
N VAL A 538 -4.48 -15.79 13.41
CA VAL A 538 -4.55 -15.86 11.95
C VAL A 538 -5.24 -14.61 11.41
N ASP A 539 -4.53 -13.88 10.56
CA ASP A 539 -5.09 -12.78 9.77
C ASP A 539 -5.17 -13.21 8.29
N ARG A 540 -6.32 -13.03 7.65
CA ARG A 540 -6.56 -13.32 6.23
C ARG A 540 -7.08 -12.09 5.49
N SER A 541 -6.56 -11.87 4.30
CA SER A 541 -7.00 -10.83 3.37
C SER A 541 -6.81 -11.33 1.95
N ASP A 542 -7.73 -10.98 1.06
CA ASP A 542 -7.58 -11.28 -0.36
C ASP A 542 -6.36 -10.56 -0.95
N TYR A 543 -6.07 -9.36 -0.44
CA TYR A 543 -4.96 -8.52 -0.89
C TYR A 543 -3.61 -8.91 -0.25
N LEU A 544 -3.54 -9.04 1.08
CA LEU A 544 -2.28 -9.33 1.81
C LEU A 544 -1.99 -10.83 1.99
N GLY A 545 -2.89 -11.70 1.57
CA GLY A 545 -2.83 -13.13 1.85
C GLY A 545 -3.04 -13.44 3.33
N GLU A 546 -2.45 -14.56 3.77
CA GLU A 546 -2.55 -15.03 5.15
C GLU A 546 -1.25 -14.77 5.93
N SER A 547 -1.39 -14.29 7.16
CA SER A 547 -0.30 -14.23 8.14
C SER A 547 -0.70 -14.91 9.43
N ARG A 548 0.24 -15.63 10.05
CA ARG A 548 0.02 -16.38 11.28
C ARG A 548 1.07 -16.02 12.33
N VAL A 549 0.65 -15.98 13.59
CA VAL A 549 1.53 -15.96 14.76
C VAL A 549 1.04 -17.01 15.74
N GLY A 550 1.87 -18.01 16.02
CA GLY A 550 1.52 -19.13 16.90
C GLY A 550 2.38 -19.21 18.15
N MET A 551 1.84 -19.84 19.18
CA MET A 551 2.48 -20.08 20.47
C MET A 551 2.17 -21.51 20.90
N ALA A 552 3.21 -22.26 21.27
CA ALA A 552 3.12 -23.58 21.87
C ALA A 552 4.06 -23.65 23.08
N GLY A 553 3.52 -23.37 24.27
CA GLY A 553 4.31 -23.19 25.47
C GLY A 553 5.13 -21.91 25.38
N ASP A 554 6.46 -22.05 25.44
CA ASP A 554 7.41 -20.95 25.37
C ASP A 554 7.93 -20.70 23.93
N VAL A 555 7.60 -21.59 22.99
CA VAL A 555 7.94 -21.42 21.58
C VAL A 555 6.88 -20.53 20.92
N VAL A 556 7.33 -19.43 20.32
CA VAL A 556 6.50 -18.56 19.48
C VAL A 556 7.04 -18.55 18.07
N TRP A 557 6.16 -18.50 17.09
CA TRP A 557 6.51 -18.51 15.67
C TRP A 557 5.61 -17.61 14.85
N GLU A 558 6.08 -17.24 13.66
CA GLU A 558 5.30 -16.49 12.67
C GLU A 558 5.53 -17.01 11.26
N SER A 559 4.56 -16.76 10.37
CA SER A 559 4.65 -17.09 8.93
C SER A 559 3.81 -16.12 8.09
N SER A 560 4.27 -15.78 6.88
CA SER A 560 3.49 -14.99 5.90
C SER A 560 4.01 -15.22 4.47
N LEU A 561 3.44 -14.52 3.48
CA LEU A 561 3.97 -14.49 2.10
C LEU A 561 5.37 -13.82 2.02
N PHE A 562 5.70 -12.96 2.99
CA PHE A 562 6.92 -12.16 3.00
C PHE A 562 8.11 -12.84 3.69
N PHE A 563 7.85 -13.87 4.50
CA PHE A 563 8.89 -14.62 5.22
C PHE A 563 8.42 -16.04 5.55
N ASP A 564 9.36 -16.98 5.57
CA ASP A 564 9.07 -18.36 5.90
C ASP A 564 8.65 -18.51 7.36
N THR A 565 8.02 -19.64 7.66
CA THR A 565 7.76 -20.05 9.04
C THR A 565 9.04 -20.00 9.86
N ARG A 566 9.05 -19.18 10.91
CA ARG A 566 10.24 -18.99 11.75
C ARG A 566 9.87 -18.82 13.23
N PRO A 567 10.73 -19.29 14.15
CA PRO A 567 10.60 -18.94 15.55
C PRO A 567 10.89 -17.45 15.77
N LEU A 568 10.22 -16.87 16.76
CA LEU A 568 10.54 -15.55 17.28
C LEU A 568 11.50 -15.69 18.47
N GLU A 569 12.45 -14.77 18.58
CA GLU A 569 13.45 -14.71 19.63
C GLU A 569 13.55 -13.31 20.23
N GLY A 570 14.10 -13.19 21.44
CA GLY A 570 14.30 -11.91 22.12
C GLY A 570 13.01 -11.11 22.33
N VAL A 571 13.07 -9.79 22.12
CA VAL A 571 11.96 -8.86 22.39
C VAL A 571 10.68 -9.20 21.62
N PRO A 572 10.69 -9.49 20.31
CA PRO A 572 9.49 -9.93 19.58
C PRO A 572 8.81 -11.17 20.19
N ARG A 573 9.59 -12.15 20.66
CA ARG A 573 9.06 -13.34 21.34
C ARG A 573 8.34 -12.97 22.62
N GLU A 574 8.98 -12.17 23.49
CA GLU A 574 8.39 -11.77 24.77
C GLU A 574 7.11 -10.95 24.59
N LEU A 575 7.09 -10.05 23.61
CA LEU A 575 5.88 -9.29 23.24
C LEU A 575 4.75 -10.23 22.79
N ALA A 576 5.06 -11.19 21.92
CA ALA A 576 4.08 -12.13 21.42
C ALA A 576 3.54 -13.07 22.52
N LEU A 577 4.39 -13.57 23.42
CA LEU A 577 3.96 -14.35 24.59
C LEU A 577 2.93 -13.58 25.42
N ARG A 578 3.20 -12.31 25.70
CA ARG A 578 2.32 -11.44 26.49
C ARG A 578 0.99 -11.15 25.78
N THR A 579 1.00 -10.95 24.47
CA THR A 579 -0.21 -10.65 23.69
C THR A 579 -1.07 -11.89 23.43
N LEU A 580 -0.46 -13.07 23.29
CA LEU A 580 -1.14 -14.29 22.87
C LEU A 580 -1.69 -15.15 24.03
N ARG A 581 -1.22 -14.95 25.27
CA ARG A 581 -1.71 -15.71 26.43
C ARG A 581 -3.20 -15.48 26.69
N LEU A 582 -3.91 -16.57 27.01
CA LEU A 582 -5.34 -16.55 27.32
C LEU A 582 -5.66 -15.66 28.54
N ASP A 583 -4.78 -15.70 29.54
CA ASP A 583 -4.90 -15.10 30.87
C ASP A 583 -3.88 -13.98 31.11
N ALA A 584 -3.42 -13.32 30.05
CA ALA A 584 -2.43 -12.23 30.11
C ALA A 584 -2.77 -11.14 31.15
N ALA A 585 -4.06 -10.79 31.29
CA ALA A 585 -4.52 -9.76 32.23
C ALA A 585 -4.14 -10.06 33.69
N VAL A 586 -4.09 -11.35 34.08
CA VAL A 586 -3.85 -11.77 35.48
C VAL A 586 -2.41 -12.23 35.72
N ARG A 587 -1.57 -12.23 34.67
CA ARG A 587 -0.14 -12.57 34.73
C ARG A 587 0.77 -11.34 34.67
N TRP A 588 0.21 -10.13 34.87
CA TRP A 588 1.00 -8.89 34.75
C TRP A 588 2.24 -8.85 35.65
N ARG A 589 2.23 -9.53 36.80
CA ARG A 589 3.40 -9.64 37.70
C ARG A 589 4.55 -10.49 37.12
N ASP A 590 4.23 -11.41 36.23
CA ASP A 590 5.22 -12.24 35.54
C ASP A 590 5.92 -11.47 34.42
N ASP A 591 5.20 -10.52 33.81
CA ASP A 591 5.64 -9.79 32.63
C ASP A 591 6.37 -8.47 32.94
N LEU A 592 6.10 -7.88 34.12
CA LEU A 592 6.65 -6.58 34.49
C LEU A 592 7.97 -6.68 35.25
N ARG A 593 8.84 -5.71 34.95
CA ARG A 593 10.04 -5.37 35.72
C ARG A 593 9.76 -4.21 36.66
N ARG A 594 8.94 -3.24 36.26
CA ARG A 594 8.63 -2.04 37.05
C ARG A 594 7.19 -1.60 36.83
N ALA A 595 6.57 -1.04 37.86
CA ALA A 595 5.28 -0.35 37.77
C ALA A 595 5.23 0.84 38.74
N GLU A 596 4.87 2.03 38.25
CA GLU A 596 4.83 3.28 39.02
C GLU A 596 3.51 4.00 38.81
N TYR A 597 2.94 4.52 39.90
CA TYR A 597 1.72 5.32 39.83
C TYR A 597 2.08 6.77 39.50
N ARG A 598 1.47 7.30 38.43
CA ARG A 598 1.74 8.66 37.94
C ARG A 598 0.70 9.70 38.39
N GLY A 599 -0.37 9.26 39.06
CA GLY A 599 -1.42 10.15 39.57
C GLY A 599 -2.75 9.98 38.86
N LEU A 600 -3.62 10.99 38.99
CA LEU A 600 -4.88 11.09 38.26
C LEU A 600 -4.68 11.93 37.01
N ASP A 601 -5.35 11.52 35.94
CA ASP A 601 -5.36 12.20 34.65
C ASP A 601 -6.78 12.16 34.06
N THR A 602 -6.99 12.73 32.89
CA THR A 602 -8.27 12.74 32.18
C THR A 602 -8.12 12.12 30.78
N VAL A 603 -8.96 11.13 30.48
CA VAL A 603 -9.08 10.52 29.14
C VAL A 603 -10.52 10.69 28.66
N ASP A 604 -10.71 11.33 27.50
CA ASP A 604 -12.04 11.59 26.92
C ASP A 604 -13.04 12.20 27.92
N ALA A 605 -12.58 13.22 28.66
CA ALA A 605 -13.31 13.92 29.72
C ALA A 605 -13.69 13.07 30.95
N ARG A 606 -13.11 11.87 31.12
CA ARG A 606 -13.27 11.00 32.30
C ARG A 606 -11.98 10.90 33.10
N ALA A 607 -12.12 10.93 34.42
CA ALA A 607 -10.99 10.75 35.32
C ALA A 607 -10.42 9.32 35.21
N ALA A 608 -9.10 9.20 35.17
CA ALA A 608 -8.40 7.93 35.05
C ALA A 608 -7.15 7.88 35.95
N HIS A 609 -6.84 6.71 36.49
CA HIS A 609 -5.54 6.43 37.08
C HIS A 609 -4.50 6.26 35.98
N HIS A 610 -3.39 6.97 36.08
CA HIS A 610 -2.25 6.86 35.16
C HIS A 610 -1.14 6.03 35.80
N VAL A 611 -0.67 5.01 35.09
CA VAL A 611 0.37 4.07 35.56
C VAL A 611 1.43 3.91 34.47
N HIS A 612 2.68 4.05 34.87
CA HIS A 612 3.85 3.75 34.04
C HIS A 612 4.30 2.31 34.28
N LEU A 613 4.59 1.56 33.22
CA LEU A 613 5.04 0.17 33.30
C LEU A 613 6.32 -0.03 32.47
N GLU A 614 7.23 -0.85 32.99
CA GLU A 614 8.34 -1.41 32.20
C GLU A 614 8.23 -2.93 32.19
N THR A 615 8.20 -3.51 30.99
CA THR A 615 8.19 -4.98 30.83
C THR A 615 9.59 -5.55 31.02
N ARG A 616 9.67 -6.85 31.31
CA ARG A 616 10.96 -7.57 31.35
C ARG A 616 11.69 -7.58 30.00
N ALA A 617 10.94 -7.39 28.91
CA ALA A 617 11.48 -7.27 27.55
C ALA A 617 12.01 -5.86 27.24
N GLY A 618 11.94 -4.91 28.19
CA GLY A 618 12.39 -3.53 28.02
C GLY A 618 11.39 -2.62 27.31
N CYS A 619 10.14 -3.04 27.14
CA CYS A 619 9.10 -2.17 26.59
C CYS A 619 8.59 -1.22 27.69
N SER A 620 8.49 0.06 27.37
CA SER A 620 7.91 1.06 28.25
C SER A 620 6.47 1.36 27.86
N GLU A 621 5.57 1.42 28.83
CA GLU A 621 4.16 1.69 28.60
C GLU A 621 3.61 2.72 29.58
N GLU A 622 2.75 3.60 29.08
CA GLU A 622 1.85 4.38 29.93
C GLU A 622 0.44 3.83 29.77
N ARG A 623 -0.30 3.68 30.88
CA ARG A 623 -1.65 3.14 30.87
C ARG A 623 -2.59 3.98 31.70
N TRP A 624 -3.80 4.18 31.17
CA TRP A 624 -4.87 4.93 31.81
C TRP A 624 -6.05 4.01 32.08
N TYR A 625 -6.41 3.92 33.35
CA TYR A 625 -7.51 3.10 33.85
C TYR A 625 -8.63 4.00 34.36
N ASP A 626 -9.82 3.89 33.80
CA ASP A 626 -10.99 4.69 34.19
C ASP A 626 -11.26 4.58 35.71
N LEU A 627 -11.39 5.73 36.37
CA LEU A 627 -11.43 5.82 37.84
C LEU A 627 -12.68 5.13 38.44
N GLU A 628 -13.79 5.14 37.72
CA GLU A 628 -15.06 4.57 38.17
C GLU A 628 -15.10 3.06 37.89
N THR A 629 -14.87 2.70 36.63
CA THR A 629 -15.06 1.34 36.13
C THR A 629 -13.84 0.44 36.29
N GLY A 630 -12.64 0.99 36.53
CA GLY A 630 -11.38 0.24 36.60
C GLY A 630 -10.90 -0.31 35.24
N ARG A 631 -11.52 0.07 34.13
CA ARG A 631 -11.20 -0.46 32.79
C ARG A 631 -10.03 0.29 32.17
N LEU A 632 -9.16 -0.43 31.47
CA LEU A 632 -8.11 0.19 30.64
C LEU A 632 -8.79 0.93 29.48
N THR A 633 -8.54 2.22 29.33
CA THR A 633 -9.15 3.05 28.27
C THR A 633 -8.14 3.50 27.23
N ARG A 634 -6.90 3.77 27.67
CA ARG A 634 -5.81 4.19 26.81
C ARG A 634 -4.50 3.52 27.25
N ALA A 635 -3.64 3.25 26.29
CA ALA A 635 -2.23 2.97 26.56
C ALA A 635 -1.34 3.67 25.53
N THR A 636 -0.09 3.91 25.89
CA THR A 636 1.00 4.12 24.94
C THR A 636 2.05 3.05 25.17
N ALA A 637 2.69 2.59 24.11
CA ALA A 637 3.76 1.62 24.19
C ALA A 637 4.95 2.07 23.35
N ARG A 638 6.16 1.87 23.87
CA ARG A 638 7.42 2.04 23.17
C ARG A 638 8.23 0.74 23.30
N PRO A 639 8.66 0.13 22.18
CA PRO A 639 9.58 -1.00 22.24
C PRO A 639 10.96 -0.50 22.71
N PRO A 640 11.87 -1.41 23.08
CA PRO A 640 13.26 -1.07 23.32
C PRO A 640 13.89 -0.40 22.08
N GLU A 641 14.84 0.50 22.31
CA GLU A 641 15.54 1.27 21.26
C GLU A 641 16.13 0.38 20.15
N THR A 642 16.48 -0.87 20.47
CA THR A 642 17.02 -1.85 19.50
C THR A 642 16.05 -2.22 18.38
N LEU A 643 14.74 -2.02 18.57
CA LEU A 643 13.71 -2.23 17.53
C LEU A 643 13.32 -0.92 16.82
N GLY A 644 13.92 0.20 17.20
CA GLY A 644 13.59 1.54 16.73
C GLY A 644 12.89 2.38 17.80
N ASP A 645 12.87 3.68 17.59
CA ASP A 645 12.10 4.62 18.42
C ASP A 645 10.72 4.78 17.79
N VAL A 646 9.76 3.96 18.25
CA VAL A 646 8.39 3.97 17.74
C VAL A 646 7.43 4.05 18.90
N ARG A 647 6.49 4.98 18.81
CA ARG A 647 5.37 5.05 19.72
C ARG A 647 4.11 4.44 19.10
N ALA A 648 3.46 3.56 19.86
CA ALA A 648 2.12 3.08 19.58
C ALA A 648 1.14 3.69 20.59
N ASP A 649 0.12 4.39 20.13
CA ASP A 649 -1.00 4.86 20.95
C ASP A 649 -2.19 3.92 20.78
N LEU A 650 -2.75 3.41 21.88
CA LEU A 650 -3.85 2.46 21.89
C LEU A 650 -5.06 3.05 22.62
N ARG A 651 -6.26 2.83 22.09
CA ARG A 651 -7.54 3.14 22.74
C ARG A 651 -8.41 1.89 22.80
N PHE A 652 -9.02 1.65 23.95
CA PHE A 652 -9.82 0.46 24.24
C PHE A 652 -11.26 0.87 24.54
N SER A 653 -12.22 0.27 23.84
CA SER A 653 -13.64 0.59 24.01
C SER A 653 -14.53 -0.63 23.73
N ASP A 654 -15.85 -0.43 23.87
CA ASP A 654 -16.88 -1.47 23.67
C ASP A 654 -16.60 -2.74 24.49
N TYR A 655 -16.46 -2.57 25.80
CA TYR A 655 -16.23 -3.70 26.69
C TYR A 655 -17.49 -4.57 26.82
N ARG A 656 -17.40 -5.86 26.46
CA ARG A 656 -18.50 -6.82 26.57
C ARG A 656 -18.10 -8.04 27.38
N ARG A 657 -19.11 -8.68 27.99
CA ARG A 657 -18.92 -9.82 28.88
C ARG A 657 -19.04 -11.13 28.10
N THR A 658 -18.07 -12.03 28.25
CA THR A 658 -18.09 -13.38 27.66
C THR A 658 -17.30 -14.33 28.56
N GLY A 659 -17.83 -15.52 28.84
CA GLY A 659 -17.14 -16.52 29.68
C GLY A 659 -16.77 -16.02 31.08
N GLY A 660 -17.60 -15.16 31.68
CA GLY A 660 -17.34 -14.59 33.01
C GLY A 660 -16.40 -13.38 33.03
N ILE A 661 -15.65 -13.11 31.96
CA ILE A 661 -14.72 -11.98 31.86
C ILE A 661 -15.25 -10.85 30.98
N LEU A 662 -14.66 -9.66 31.10
CA LEU A 662 -14.96 -8.48 30.28
C LEU A 662 -13.77 -8.19 29.36
N LEU A 663 -14.03 -8.09 28.05
CA LEU A 663 -13.01 -7.86 27.03
C LEU A 663 -13.35 -6.62 26.19
N PRO A 664 -12.37 -5.84 25.73
CA PRO A 664 -12.62 -4.78 24.76
C PRO A 664 -12.97 -5.41 23.41
N HIS A 665 -14.10 -5.01 22.81
CA HIS A 665 -14.46 -5.42 21.45
C HIS A 665 -13.98 -4.43 20.39
N ARG A 666 -13.36 -3.32 20.80
CA ARG A 666 -12.75 -2.37 19.88
C ARG A 666 -11.43 -1.87 20.44
N VAL A 667 -10.36 -2.07 19.67
CA VAL A 667 -9.02 -1.55 19.98
C VAL A 667 -8.52 -0.74 18.79
N GLU A 668 -8.41 0.57 18.98
CA GLU A 668 -7.79 1.46 18.00
C GLU A 668 -6.30 1.59 18.32
N THR A 669 -5.45 1.56 17.31
CA THR A 669 -4.00 1.71 17.45
C THR A 669 -3.50 2.72 16.44
N THR A 670 -2.64 3.63 16.86
CA THR A 670 -1.91 4.54 15.98
C THR A 670 -0.42 4.31 16.18
N THR A 671 0.30 3.95 15.12
CA THR A 671 1.72 3.64 15.15
C THR A 671 2.37 4.18 13.87
N MET A 672 3.46 4.95 13.99
CA MET A 672 4.16 5.56 12.84
C MET A 672 3.20 6.34 11.92
N GLY A 673 2.31 7.14 12.50
CA GLY A 673 1.27 7.88 11.77
C GLY A 673 0.11 7.03 11.21
N GLN A 674 0.25 5.71 11.12
CA GLN A 674 -0.77 4.80 10.59
C GLN A 674 -1.76 4.40 11.67
N ARG A 675 -3.06 4.43 11.33
CA ARG A 675 -4.14 4.01 12.23
C ARG A 675 -4.66 2.64 11.84
N SER A 676 -4.83 1.75 12.82
CA SER A 676 -5.51 0.47 12.66
C SER A 676 -6.57 0.29 13.73
N GLU A 677 -7.58 -0.53 13.44
CA GLU A 677 -8.68 -0.82 14.34
C GLU A 677 -8.97 -2.32 14.34
N TRP A 678 -8.91 -2.94 15.51
CA TRP A 678 -9.38 -4.29 15.72
C TRP A 678 -10.80 -4.27 16.29
N ILE A 679 -11.74 -4.85 15.55
CA ILE A 679 -13.14 -5.01 15.92
C ILE A 679 -13.39 -6.50 16.22
N VAL A 680 -13.89 -6.82 17.41
CA VAL A 680 -14.26 -8.18 17.79
C VAL A 680 -15.74 -8.41 17.49
N ASP A 681 -16.01 -9.34 16.58
CA ASP A 681 -17.35 -9.71 16.16
C ASP A 681 -17.96 -10.74 17.11
N ARG A 682 -17.16 -11.74 17.51
CA ARG A 682 -17.62 -12.87 18.32
C ARG A 682 -16.51 -13.44 19.18
N VAL A 683 -16.86 -13.82 20.41
CA VAL A 683 -15.99 -14.54 21.34
C VAL A 683 -16.69 -15.81 21.77
N GLU A 684 -15.99 -16.94 21.70
CA GLU A 684 -16.45 -18.25 22.18
C GLU A 684 -15.45 -18.75 23.22
N THR A 685 -15.93 -19.34 24.31
CA THR A 685 -15.08 -19.93 25.36
C THR A 685 -15.33 -21.42 25.47
N ASP A 686 -14.32 -22.13 25.97
CA ASP A 686 -14.37 -23.57 26.24
C ASP A 686 -14.69 -24.41 24.99
N VAL A 687 -14.21 -23.92 23.84
CA VAL A 687 -14.26 -24.57 22.53
C VAL A 687 -13.25 -25.70 22.47
N LEU A 688 -13.64 -26.87 21.94
CA LEU A 688 -12.72 -27.96 21.67
C LEU A 688 -11.81 -27.58 20.49
N LEU A 689 -10.51 -27.45 20.75
CA LEU A 689 -9.50 -27.11 19.75
C LEU A 689 -8.54 -28.28 19.57
N ALA A 690 -8.21 -28.59 18.31
CA ALA A 690 -7.27 -29.65 17.98
C ALA A 690 -5.84 -29.27 18.40
N ASP A 691 -5.08 -30.23 18.94
CA ASP A 691 -3.74 -29.98 19.49
C ASP A 691 -2.71 -29.59 18.41
N ASP A 692 -2.89 -30.09 17.20
CA ASP A 692 -2.05 -29.82 16.03
C ASP A 692 -2.19 -28.40 15.50
N LEU A 693 -3.29 -27.71 15.82
CA LEU A 693 -3.55 -26.31 15.42
C LEU A 693 -2.43 -25.35 15.82
N PHE A 694 -1.76 -25.60 16.94
CA PHE A 694 -0.77 -24.68 17.53
C PHE A 694 0.67 -25.01 17.16
N ARG A 695 0.90 -26.18 16.53
CA ARG A 695 2.24 -26.64 16.21
C ARG A 695 2.88 -25.75 15.15
N LEU A 696 4.19 -25.58 15.27
CA LEU A 696 5.01 -24.99 14.23
C LEU A 696 4.81 -25.81 12.94
N PRO A 697 4.31 -25.19 11.84
CA PRO A 697 4.21 -25.89 10.57
C PRO A 697 5.58 -26.39 10.11
N GLU A 698 5.66 -27.64 9.64
CA GLU A 698 6.87 -28.12 8.96
C GLU A 698 7.13 -27.26 7.71
N ALA A 699 8.40 -26.99 7.43
CA ALA A 699 8.76 -26.28 6.20
C ALA A 699 8.26 -27.09 4.99
N PRO A 700 7.68 -26.45 3.96
CA PRO A 700 7.23 -27.17 2.78
C PRO A 700 8.37 -27.98 2.18
N SER A 701 8.07 -29.26 1.85
CA SER A 701 8.99 -30.16 1.16
C SER A 701 9.50 -29.51 -0.13
N ALA A 702 10.81 -29.59 -0.36
CA ALA A 702 11.55 -29.00 -1.49
C ALA A 702 11.24 -29.66 -2.86
N ALA A 703 9.97 -29.93 -3.17
CA ALA A 703 9.56 -30.36 -4.50
C ALA A 703 9.33 -29.10 -5.36
N PRO A 704 10.16 -28.84 -6.38
CA PRO A 704 9.97 -27.68 -7.24
C PRO A 704 8.64 -27.80 -8.00
N PRO A 705 7.89 -26.70 -8.19
CA PRO A 705 6.76 -26.67 -9.10
C PRO A 705 7.22 -26.98 -10.53
N ALA A 706 6.29 -27.41 -11.40
CA ALA A 706 6.56 -27.77 -12.79
C ALA A 706 7.34 -26.66 -13.49
N ALA A 707 8.48 -27.03 -14.11
CA ALA A 707 9.44 -26.10 -14.68
C ALA A 707 8.78 -25.14 -15.68
N PHE A 708 9.09 -23.85 -15.54
CA PHE A 708 8.88 -22.88 -16.61
C PHE A 708 9.68 -23.35 -17.83
N ALA A 709 8.99 -23.69 -18.92
CA ALA A 709 9.63 -24.14 -20.14
C ALA A 709 10.54 -23.02 -20.68
N ALA A 710 11.77 -23.37 -21.05
CA ALA A 710 12.64 -22.46 -21.76
C ALA A 710 12.00 -22.13 -23.12
N THR A 711 11.74 -20.86 -23.39
CA THR A 711 11.42 -20.38 -24.74
C THR A 711 12.71 -20.43 -25.54
N ALA A 712 12.87 -21.50 -26.33
CA ALA A 712 13.96 -21.63 -27.28
C ALA A 712 13.66 -20.77 -28.51
N ASP A 713 14.52 -19.80 -28.80
CA ASP A 713 14.62 -19.13 -30.08
C ASP A 713 15.27 -20.05 -31.12
N PRO A 714 14.67 -20.29 -32.30
CA PRO A 714 15.40 -20.73 -33.47
C PRO A 714 15.53 -19.56 -34.47
N ALA A 715 16.49 -18.67 -34.24
CA ALA A 715 17.06 -17.87 -35.30
C ALA A 715 17.83 -18.81 -36.26
N THR A 716 17.19 -19.23 -37.35
CA THR A 716 17.82 -19.40 -38.69
C THR A 716 16.75 -19.66 -39.74
N GLY A 717 16.56 -18.73 -40.69
CA GLY A 717 15.77 -18.98 -41.88
C GLY A 717 15.44 -17.74 -42.72
N ALA A 718 16.43 -17.13 -43.36
CA ALA A 718 16.21 -16.35 -44.58
C ALA A 718 16.43 -17.25 -45.82
N PRO A 719 16.00 -16.89 -47.04
CA PRO A 719 14.73 -16.26 -47.45
C PRO A 719 13.99 -17.11 -48.51
N HIS A 720 12.68 -16.85 -48.71
CA HIS A 720 12.02 -16.88 -50.02
C HIS A 720 10.76 -16.02 -50.01
#